data_AF-A0A7Y6MGE1-F1
#
_entry.id   AF-A0A7Y6MGE1-F1
#
_cell.length_a   1.000
_cell.length_b   1.000
_cell.length_c   1.000
_cell.angle_alpha   90.00
_cell.angle_beta   90.00
_cell.angle_gamma   90.00
#
_symmetry.space_group_name_H-M   'P 1'
#
loop_
_entity.id
_entity.type
_entity.pdbx_description
1 polymer ?
#
loop_
_entity_poly.entity_id
_entity_poly.type
_entity_poly.pdbx_seq_one_letter_code
_entity_poly.pdbx_strand_id
1 'polypeptide(L)'
;MTSDSLPRPPSPALGWVLLMPAGLGMLISLLLPTVQTIRLSLESGGSLTPRKYVGLDNYAQLTGAGEVWAALGFSLSLVLMPLLVALVAGPLLAVALDRAGTWPRRAGLVVLSLAPVVFSPTAVAVSWLYGLRPGESGLVTLATALRDPATAPSGLRLIVAAATFGVVCALAVMAFLPALRGGAVTRSMIVVGVVVALATLAAGLQTFTLSALLTGGARPGGAQTLAGMQYAHAFVQGRPGMGAAVATLTGIVLGVLGLVAAVVVVAAGVRLWVAQGDESGSEEAYEPAYEPVKAAAAGQTAPGQTVPGQTAPGWTAPGQGGASQAGPAAGGHEFGPGAPRGGVAYGAAMPVPGTEQPVPYEAHPGATGAPGSGGPTGGGLAGGGAAGGGPVGGGPGSGGRGASVAGRAAGIAALVAYAAVALVLTWPWLAALTRPSSSPGGLAVHVNTWAPAVIGAVVSVGVAYLGALGIGALRPLGRRSEWLLLPFAPWLFVGVGPLGVAGWTDMRNLGLIDTFVALVPPVLVSVPCLFLLTLLCRGLAERSGGDFAGGVVRPSLPMAGILVLVVTLLNGQDLLWPLLVAHDPGLTTAPVTQFLQLRQYGGWPSAGLSTPLPVVLVALLAAGAAQVLYLHRLALRAGAPGSGSRNPAPAA
;
A
#
# COMPACT_ATOMS: atom_id res chain seq x y z
N MET A 1 -17.04 23.62 46.25
CA MET A 1 -16.72 24.52 45.11
C MET A 1 -15.49 23.98 44.39
N THR A 2 -15.67 22.99 43.52
CA THR A 2 -14.65 22.55 42.57
C THR A 2 -15.09 23.10 41.23
N SER A 3 -14.43 24.15 40.75
CA SER A 3 -14.68 24.69 39.43
C SER A 3 -14.30 23.63 38.40
N ASP A 4 -15.29 22.94 37.84
CA ASP A 4 -15.17 22.20 36.59
C ASP A 4 -14.73 23.21 35.53
N SER A 5 -13.41 23.30 35.34
CA SER A 5 -12.85 24.00 34.20
C SER A 5 -13.10 23.11 32.98
N LEU A 6 -14.29 23.27 32.39
CA LEU A 6 -14.60 22.72 31.09
C LEU A 6 -13.42 23.04 30.16
N PRO A 7 -12.79 22.04 29.51
CA PRO A 7 -11.67 22.28 28.63
C PRO A 7 -12.10 23.29 27.57
N ARG A 8 -11.46 24.47 27.57
CA ARG A 8 -11.76 25.52 26.59
C ARG A 8 -11.54 24.95 25.19
N PRO A 9 -12.45 25.19 24.23
CA PRO A 9 -12.22 24.78 22.86
C PRO A 9 -10.89 25.39 22.39
N PRO A 10 -10.00 24.59 21.78
CA PRO A 10 -8.69 25.08 21.40
C PRO A 10 -8.85 26.21 20.37
N SER A 11 -8.01 27.24 20.48
CA SER A 11 -8.18 28.46 19.69
C SER A 11 -7.87 28.23 18.20
N PRO A 12 -8.64 28.85 17.28
CA PRO A 12 -8.35 28.75 15.84
C PRO A 12 -6.99 29.33 15.47
N ALA A 13 -6.45 30.25 16.29
CA ALA A 13 -5.11 30.80 16.14
C ALA A 13 -4.02 29.71 16.28
N LEU A 14 -4.17 28.76 17.20
CA LEU A 14 -3.23 27.65 17.37
C LEU A 14 -3.23 26.74 16.13
N GLY A 15 -4.38 26.61 15.45
CA GLY A 15 -4.49 25.93 14.16
C GLY A 15 -3.60 26.53 13.06
N TRP A 16 -3.56 27.86 12.97
CA TRP A 16 -2.69 28.57 12.03
C TRP A 16 -1.21 28.45 12.38
N VAL A 17 -0.87 28.54 13.68
CA VAL A 17 0.51 28.37 14.15
C VAL A 17 1.04 26.97 13.83
N LEU A 18 0.24 25.92 14.04
CA LEU A 18 0.63 24.55 13.69
C LEU A 18 0.70 24.31 12.18
N LEU A 19 -0.07 25.05 11.38
CA LEU A 19 -0.02 24.99 9.91
C LEU A 19 1.21 25.70 9.33
N MET A 20 1.75 26.70 10.02
CA MET A 20 2.83 27.56 9.51
C MET A 20 4.09 26.79 9.08
N PRO A 21 4.62 25.81 9.84
CA PRO A 21 5.77 25.01 9.41
C PRO A 21 5.52 24.26 8.09
N ALA A 22 4.32 23.72 7.90
CA ALA A 22 3.95 23.04 6.65
C ALA A 22 3.82 24.02 5.49
N GLY A 23 3.25 25.21 5.71
CA GLY A 23 3.20 26.27 4.72
C GLY A 23 4.59 26.76 4.29
N LEU A 24 5.49 26.97 5.26
CA LEU A 24 6.88 27.36 4.97
C LEU A 24 7.65 26.25 4.26
N GLY A 25 7.54 25.01 4.72
CA GLY A 25 8.20 23.88 4.08
C GLY A 25 7.70 23.67 2.64
N MET A 26 6.40 23.85 2.38
CA MET A 26 5.85 23.85 1.02
C MET A 26 6.42 25.00 0.18
N LEU A 27 6.47 26.22 0.72
CA LEU A 27 7.02 27.37 0.00
C LEU A 27 8.48 27.11 -0.42
N ILE A 28 9.30 26.67 0.53
CA ILE A 28 10.75 26.50 0.36
C ILE A 28 11.09 25.27 -0.50
N SER A 29 10.48 24.11 -0.22
CA SER A 29 10.88 22.86 -0.87
C SER A 29 10.06 22.46 -2.08
N LEU A 30 8.90 23.09 -2.32
CA LEU A 30 7.99 22.73 -3.40
C LEU A 30 7.73 23.91 -4.34
N LEU A 31 7.17 25.02 -3.84
CA LEU A 31 6.75 26.13 -4.69
C LEU A 31 7.94 26.87 -5.33
N LEU A 32 8.96 27.22 -4.54
CA LEU A 32 10.15 27.92 -5.05
C LEU A 32 10.89 27.09 -6.11
N PRO A 33 11.24 25.80 -5.88
CA PRO A 33 11.87 24.98 -6.91
C PRO A 33 10.98 24.79 -8.15
N THR A 34 9.66 24.74 -7.99
CA THR A 34 8.74 24.65 -9.14
C THR A 34 8.84 25.91 -10.02
N VAL A 35 8.79 27.10 -9.41
CA VAL A 35 8.92 28.37 -10.14
C VAL A 35 10.30 28.48 -10.79
N GLN A 36 11.36 28.05 -10.11
CA GLN A 36 12.71 28.01 -10.66
C GLN A 36 12.81 27.05 -11.86
N THR A 37 12.25 25.84 -11.76
CA THR A 37 12.20 24.89 -12.89
C THR A 37 11.47 25.50 -14.09
N ILE A 38 10.34 26.18 -13.86
CA ILE A 38 9.62 26.88 -14.93
C ILE A 38 10.49 27.98 -15.54
N ARG A 39 11.19 28.79 -14.73
CA ARG A 39 12.11 29.82 -15.27
C ARG A 39 13.24 29.21 -16.09
N LEU A 40 13.88 28.17 -15.57
CA LEU A 40 14.94 27.43 -16.26
C LEU A 40 14.44 26.84 -17.58
N SER A 41 13.19 26.41 -17.66
CA SER A 41 12.60 25.88 -18.89
C SER A 41 12.51 26.89 -20.03
N LEU A 42 12.50 28.19 -19.72
CA LEU A 42 12.42 29.29 -20.70
C LEU A 42 13.82 29.80 -21.10
N GLU A 43 14.87 29.25 -20.51
CA GLU A 43 16.25 29.61 -20.77
C GLU A 43 16.94 28.52 -21.59
N SER A 44 17.86 28.94 -22.45
CA SER A 44 18.84 28.08 -23.11
C SER A 44 20.20 28.35 -22.49
N GLY A 45 21.08 27.36 -22.53
CA GLY A 45 22.41 27.46 -21.91
C GLY A 45 22.70 26.25 -21.04
N GLY A 46 23.97 25.92 -20.97
CA GLY A 46 24.50 24.77 -20.24
C GLY A 46 25.25 25.16 -19.00
N SER A 47 25.95 24.18 -18.42
CA SER A 47 26.88 24.45 -17.32
C SER A 47 28.13 25.24 -17.78
N LEU A 48 28.38 25.31 -19.10
CA LEU A 48 29.55 25.92 -19.74
C LEU A 48 29.21 27.12 -20.65
N THR A 49 27.93 27.33 -20.95
CA THR A 49 27.46 28.42 -21.82
C THR A 49 26.55 29.36 -21.05
N PRO A 50 26.64 30.68 -21.28
CA PRO A 50 25.82 31.65 -20.58
C PRO A 50 24.34 31.38 -20.83
N ARG A 51 23.54 31.58 -19.78
CA ARG A 51 22.09 31.43 -19.87
C ARG A 51 21.52 32.55 -20.72
N LYS A 52 20.73 32.19 -21.74
CA LYS A 52 20.03 33.11 -22.64
C LYS A 52 18.55 32.77 -22.64
N TYR A 53 17.70 33.74 -22.36
CA TYR A 53 16.25 33.58 -22.46
C TYR A 53 15.84 33.27 -23.92
N VAL A 54 15.10 32.18 -24.12
CA VAL A 54 14.62 31.70 -25.43
C VAL A 54 13.10 31.50 -25.46
N GLY A 55 12.39 31.92 -24.41
CA GLY A 55 10.93 31.80 -24.36
C GLY A 55 10.49 30.35 -24.48
N LEU A 56 9.64 30.05 -25.47
CA LEU A 56 9.04 28.71 -25.66
C LEU A 56 9.81 27.80 -26.64
N ASP A 57 11.00 28.21 -27.11
CA ASP A 57 11.76 27.45 -28.12
C ASP A 57 12.13 26.04 -27.65
N ASN A 58 12.42 25.86 -26.35
CA ASN A 58 12.67 24.54 -25.78
C ASN A 58 11.46 23.61 -25.93
N TYR A 59 10.24 24.14 -25.73
CA TYR A 59 9.00 23.39 -25.87
C TYR A 59 8.69 23.08 -27.35
N ALA A 60 8.96 24.01 -28.26
CA ALA A 60 8.81 23.80 -29.70
C ALA A 60 9.76 22.69 -30.20
N GLN A 61 11.02 22.69 -29.75
CA GLN A 61 11.99 21.64 -30.07
C GLN A 61 11.55 20.27 -29.51
N LEU A 62 11.10 20.23 -28.26
CA LEU A 62 10.65 19.01 -27.60
C LEU A 62 9.42 18.38 -28.27
N THR A 63 8.45 19.20 -28.64
CA THR A 63 7.19 18.73 -29.25
C THR A 63 7.32 18.46 -30.75
N GLY A 64 8.17 19.21 -31.45
CA GLY A 64 8.44 19.04 -32.89
C GLY A 64 9.23 17.78 -33.23
N ALA A 65 10.11 17.32 -32.33
CA ALA A 65 10.93 16.13 -32.55
C ALA A 65 10.18 14.78 -32.35
N GLY A 66 8.93 14.79 -31.85
CA GLY A 66 8.15 13.58 -31.56
C GLY A 66 8.66 12.74 -30.37
N GLU A 67 9.89 12.99 -29.90
CA GLU A 67 10.55 12.26 -28.83
C GLU A 67 9.76 12.29 -27.51
N VAL A 68 9.23 13.45 -27.11
CA VAL A 68 8.44 13.58 -25.87
C VAL A 68 7.18 12.74 -25.90
N TRP A 69 6.49 12.67 -27.05
CA TRP A 69 5.29 11.86 -27.20
C TRP A 69 5.60 10.36 -27.15
N ALA A 70 6.71 9.95 -27.77
CA ALA A 70 7.19 8.57 -27.68
C ALA A 70 7.57 8.20 -26.23
N ALA A 71 8.27 9.09 -25.51
CA ALA A 71 8.63 8.87 -24.12
C ALA A 71 7.42 8.86 -23.18
N LEU A 72 6.45 9.75 -23.40
CA LEU A 72 5.18 9.76 -22.67
C LEU A 72 4.40 8.46 -22.92
N GLY A 73 4.24 8.06 -24.19
CA GLY A 73 3.55 6.82 -24.55
C GLY A 73 4.24 5.59 -23.97
N PHE A 74 5.57 5.55 -23.97
CA PHE A 74 6.34 4.48 -23.35
C PHE A 74 6.15 4.46 -21.82
N SER A 75 6.30 5.60 -21.15
CA SER A 75 6.02 5.73 -19.71
C SER A 75 4.61 5.26 -19.36
N LEU A 76 3.58 5.67 -20.11
CA LEU A 76 2.19 5.25 -19.91
C LEU A 76 2.03 3.73 -20.10
N SER A 77 2.71 3.15 -21.08
CA SER A 77 2.68 1.71 -21.33
C SER A 77 3.26 0.89 -20.17
N LEU A 78 4.23 1.43 -19.42
CA LEU A 78 4.77 0.80 -18.21
C LEU A 78 3.76 0.76 -17.06
N VAL A 79 2.80 1.69 -17.03
CA VAL A 79 1.82 1.82 -15.94
C VAL A 79 0.60 0.92 -16.14
N LEU A 80 0.33 0.49 -17.37
CA LEU A 80 -0.90 -0.23 -17.69
C LEU A 80 -1.11 -1.48 -16.84
N MET A 81 -0.06 -2.31 -16.67
CA MET A 81 -0.14 -3.52 -15.83
C MET A 81 -0.24 -3.20 -14.33
N PRO A 82 0.62 -2.34 -13.74
CA PRO A 82 0.43 -1.87 -12.37
C PRO A 82 -0.98 -1.33 -12.10
N LEU A 83 -1.52 -0.54 -13.04
CA LEU A 83 -2.87 0.02 -12.92
C LEU A 83 -3.95 -1.07 -12.91
N LEU A 84 -3.84 -2.07 -13.78
CA LEU A 84 -4.74 -3.22 -13.80
C LEU A 84 -4.66 -4.01 -12.49
N VAL A 85 -3.45 -4.28 -11.99
CA VAL A 85 -3.23 -4.96 -10.72
C VAL A 85 -3.85 -4.15 -9.57
N ALA A 86 -3.63 -2.83 -9.53
CA ALA A 86 -4.16 -1.96 -8.49
C ALA A 86 -5.70 -1.90 -8.48
N LEU A 87 -6.34 -1.86 -9.66
CA LEU A 87 -7.79 -1.66 -9.79
C LEU A 87 -8.60 -2.95 -9.94
N VAL A 88 -7.96 -4.08 -10.23
CA VAL A 88 -8.62 -5.38 -10.38
C VAL A 88 -8.17 -6.33 -9.28
N ALA A 89 -6.88 -6.70 -9.26
CA ALA A 89 -6.37 -7.68 -8.31
C ALA A 89 -6.46 -7.20 -6.86
N GLY A 90 -6.08 -5.93 -6.60
CA GLY A 90 -6.14 -5.28 -5.29
C GLY A 90 -7.52 -5.34 -4.63
N PRO A 91 -8.59 -4.78 -5.22
CA PRO A 91 -9.92 -4.80 -4.63
C PRO A 91 -10.52 -6.21 -4.56
N LEU A 92 -10.27 -7.09 -5.53
CA LEU A 92 -10.73 -8.49 -5.45
C LEU A 92 -10.11 -9.22 -4.26
N LEU A 93 -8.81 -9.07 -4.05
CA LEU A 93 -8.11 -9.65 -2.90
C LEU A 93 -8.56 -9.01 -1.58
N ALA A 94 -8.81 -7.70 -1.56
CA ALA A 94 -9.35 -7.01 -0.38
C ALA A 94 -10.74 -7.55 0.02
N VAL A 95 -11.64 -7.76 -0.95
CA VAL A 95 -12.97 -8.35 -0.71
C VAL A 95 -12.85 -9.81 -0.26
N ALA A 96 -11.95 -10.59 -0.85
CA ALA A 96 -11.71 -11.97 -0.46
C ALA A 96 -11.21 -12.07 0.99
N LEU A 97 -10.26 -11.21 1.39
CA LEU A 97 -9.75 -11.14 2.77
C LEU A 97 -10.81 -10.65 3.76
N ASP A 98 -11.65 -9.69 3.38
CA ASP A 98 -12.72 -9.22 4.26
C ASP A 98 -13.78 -10.32 4.52
N ARG A 99 -14.12 -11.11 3.49
CA ARG A 99 -15.03 -12.26 3.62
C ARG A 99 -14.43 -13.45 4.39
N ALA A 100 -13.11 -13.56 4.47
CA ALA A 100 -12.44 -14.66 5.17
C ALA A 100 -12.44 -14.54 6.70
N GLY A 101 -12.91 -13.42 7.24
CA GLY A 101 -12.99 -13.20 8.68
C GLY A 101 -11.75 -12.53 9.27
N THR A 102 -11.74 -12.34 10.59
CA THR A 102 -10.79 -11.45 11.28
C THR A 102 -9.35 -11.97 11.26
N TRP A 103 -9.14 -13.27 11.49
CA TRP A 103 -7.80 -13.86 11.59
C TRP A 103 -7.09 -13.95 10.22
N PRO A 104 -7.69 -14.50 9.14
CA PRO A 104 -7.03 -14.54 7.83
C PRO A 104 -6.77 -13.15 7.26
N ARG A 105 -7.65 -12.18 7.56
CA ARG A 105 -7.44 -10.78 7.19
C ARG A 105 -6.24 -10.16 7.88
N ARG A 106 -6.06 -10.41 9.19
CA ARG A 106 -4.88 -9.94 9.93
C ARG A 106 -3.59 -10.58 9.41
N ALA A 107 -3.59 -11.90 9.23
CA ALA A 107 -2.47 -12.62 8.65
C ALA A 107 -2.14 -12.11 7.24
N GLY A 108 -3.16 -11.92 6.39
CA GLY A 108 -3.03 -11.38 5.04
C GLY A 108 -2.43 -9.98 5.03
N LEU A 109 -2.86 -9.08 5.92
CA LEU A 109 -2.28 -7.74 6.04
C LEU A 109 -0.80 -7.75 6.45
N VAL A 110 -0.41 -8.64 7.37
CA VAL A 110 1.00 -8.81 7.76
C VAL A 110 1.82 -9.31 6.57
N VAL A 111 1.35 -10.35 5.87
CA VAL A 111 2.02 -10.88 4.67
C VAL A 111 2.09 -9.84 3.55
N LEU A 112 1.04 -9.06 3.33
CA LEU A 112 1.03 -8.00 2.33
C LEU A 112 1.99 -6.87 2.68
N SER A 113 2.17 -6.56 3.97
CA SER A 113 3.13 -5.54 4.41
C SER A 113 4.60 -5.91 4.15
N LEU A 114 4.91 -7.20 3.95
CA LEU A 114 6.24 -7.67 3.55
C LEU A 114 6.63 -7.09 2.18
N ALA A 115 5.71 -7.04 1.22
CA ALA A 115 6.02 -6.62 -0.15
C ALA A 115 6.63 -5.21 -0.24
N PRO A 116 5.98 -4.13 0.25
CA PRO A 116 6.55 -2.78 0.18
C PRO A 116 7.80 -2.61 1.07
N VAL A 117 7.93 -3.35 2.17
CA VAL A 117 9.06 -3.22 3.09
C VAL A 117 10.34 -3.74 2.48
N VAL A 118 10.27 -4.90 1.83
CA VAL A 118 11.46 -5.51 1.25
C VAL A 118 11.76 -4.87 -0.11
N PHE A 119 10.76 -4.38 -0.86
CA PHE A 119 10.95 -3.89 -2.22
C PHE A 119 12.01 -2.80 -2.38
N SER A 120 13.05 -3.11 -3.15
CA SER A 120 14.11 -2.20 -3.56
C SER A 120 14.20 -2.14 -5.08
N PRO A 121 13.82 -1.01 -5.72
CA PRO A 121 13.88 -0.87 -7.17
C PRO A 121 15.28 -1.14 -7.73
N THR A 122 16.34 -0.71 -7.04
CA THR A 122 17.71 -0.94 -7.50
C THR A 122 18.13 -2.40 -7.36
N ALA A 123 17.86 -3.05 -6.23
CA ALA A 123 18.16 -4.46 -6.04
C ALA A 123 17.39 -5.33 -7.04
N VAL A 124 16.12 -5.00 -7.30
CA VAL A 124 15.29 -5.72 -8.27
C VAL A 124 15.89 -5.58 -9.66
N ALA A 125 16.22 -4.37 -10.12
CA ALA A 125 16.86 -4.18 -11.42
C ALA A 125 18.16 -4.98 -11.55
N VAL A 126 19.04 -4.89 -10.55
CA VAL A 126 20.30 -5.65 -10.49
C VAL A 126 20.05 -7.16 -10.56
N SER A 127 19.05 -7.67 -9.83
CA SER A 127 18.72 -9.10 -9.80
C SER A 127 18.19 -9.61 -11.15
N TRP A 128 17.38 -8.79 -11.84
CA TRP A 128 16.95 -9.09 -13.20
C TRP A 128 18.13 -9.09 -14.19
N LEU A 129 19.10 -8.17 -14.03
CA LEU A 129 20.34 -8.17 -14.83
C LEU A 129 21.21 -9.40 -14.57
N TYR A 130 21.27 -9.90 -13.33
CA TYR A 130 21.95 -11.17 -13.02
C TYR A 130 21.31 -12.37 -13.74
N GLY A 131 19.97 -12.39 -13.83
CA GLY A 131 19.24 -13.40 -14.61
C GLY A 131 19.54 -13.36 -16.13
N LEU A 132 20.18 -12.29 -16.63
CA LEU A 132 20.64 -12.19 -18.02
C LEU A 132 22.00 -12.87 -18.27
N ARG A 133 22.63 -13.47 -17.26
CA ARG A 133 23.95 -14.12 -17.40
C ARG A 133 23.84 -15.42 -18.21
N PRO A 134 24.78 -15.68 -19.16
CA PRO A 134 24.81 -16.94 -19.88
C PRO A 134 25.05 -18.11 -18.91
N GLY A 135 24.13 -19.09 -18.88
CA GLY A 135 24.26 -20.32 -18.10
C GLY A 135 23.36 -20.44 -16.85
N GLU A 136 22.67 -19.39 -16.40
CA GLU A 136 21.66 -19.49 -15.32
C GLU A 136 20.26 -19.79 -15.94
N SER A 137 19.62 -20.89 -15.52
CA SER A 137 18.34 -21.36 -16.08
C SER A 137 17.13 -20.76 -15.35
N GLY A 138 16.18 -20.22 -16.12
CA GLY A 138 14.81 -19.97 -15.66
C GLY A 138 14.04 -18.87 -16.39
N LEU A 139 14.69 -17.75 -16.75
CA LEU A 139 14.09 -16.55 -17.36
C LEU A 139 14.75 -16.14 -18.70
N VAL A 140 15.44 -17.10 -19.33
CA VAL A 140 16.29 -16.88 -20.52
C VAL A 140 15.50 -16.35 -21.73
N THR A 141 14.20 -16.59 -21.83
CA THR A 141 13.35 -16.08 -22.93
C THR A 141 12.95 -14.60 -22.78
N LEU A 142 12.79 -14.09 -21.55
CA LEU A 142 12.62 -12.64 -21.31
C LEU A 142 13.96 -11.90 -21.41
N ALA A 143 15.05 -12.58 -21.05
CA ALA A 143 16.40 -12.05 -21.09
C ALA A 143 16.90 -11.77 -22.52
N THR A 144 16.57 -12.66 -23.47
CA THR A 144 16.83 -12.44 -24.90
C THR A 144 16.03 -11.26 -25.44
N ALA A 145 14.82 -11.02 -24.92
CA ALA A 145 13.98 -9.89 -25.32
C ALA A 145 14.53 -8.53 -24.86
N LEU A 146 15.42 -8.45 -23.87
CA LEU A 146 16.09 -7.17 -23.51
C LEU A 146 17.33 -6.86 -24.34
N ARG A 147 17.95 -7.90 -24.93
CA ARG A 147 19.21 -7.79 -25.69
C ARG A 147 18.97 -7.32 -27.12
N ASP A 148 17.82 -7.65 -27.70
CA ASP A 148 17.42 -7.16 -29.02
C ASP A 148 16.67 -5.81 -28.89
N PRO A 149 17.14 -4.74 -29.56
CA PRO A 149 16.52 -3.42 -29.50
C PRO A 149 15.05 -3.40 -29.94
N ALA A 150 14.61 -4.32 -30.79
CA ALA A 150 13.21 -4.42 -31.20
C ALA A 150 12.30 -4.94 -30.07
N THR A 151 12.82 -5.81 -29.21
CA THR A 151 12.06 -6.48 -28.14
C THR A 151 12.32 -5.87 -26.75
N ALA A 152 13.33 -4.99 -26.62
CA ALA A 152 13.69 -4.34 -25.36
C ALA A 152 12.54 -3.54 -24.70
N PRO A 153 11.68 -2.81 -25.45
CA PRO A 153 10.52 -2.13 -24.86
C PRO A 153 9.55 -3.10 -24.19
N SER A 154 9.26 -4.26 -24.82
CA SER A 154 8.39 -5.30 -24.25
C SER A 154 9.03 -6.00 -23.04
N GLY A 155 10.33 -6.27 -23.10
CA GLY A 155 11.06 -6.83 -21.96
C GLY A 155 11.00 -5.92 -20.74
N LEU A 156 11.19 -4.60 -20.92
CA LEU A 156 11.11 -3.65 -19.81
C LEU A 156 9.70 -3.58 -19.21
N ARG A 157 8.65 -3.58 -20.04
CA ARG A 157 7.25 -3.61 -19.55
C ARG A 157 6.98 -4.82 -18.66
N LEU A 158 7.41 -6.00 -19.10
CA LEU A 158 7.20 -7.24 -18.34
C LEU A 158 8.01 -7.24 -17.04
N ILE A 159 9.25 -6.77 -17.06
CA ILE A 159 10.08 -6.69 -15.85
C ILE A 159 9.51 -5.69 -14.86
N VAL A 160 9.07 -4.51 -15.32
CA VAL A 160 8.43 -3.51 -14.45
C VAL A 160 7.12 -4.06 -13.88
N ALA A 161 6.30 -4.72 -14.69
CA ALA A 161 5.06 -5.35 -14.23
C ALA A 161 5.33 -6.43 -13.17
N ALA A 162 6.28 -7.33 -13.43
CA ALA A 162 6.68 -8.39 -12.50
C ALA A 162 7.27 -7.83 -11.20
N ALA A 163 8.17 -6.85 -11.32
CA ALA A 163 8.84 -6.19 -10.20
C ALA A 163 7.85 -5.49 -9.26
N THR A 164 6.84 -4.83 -9.82
CA THR A 164 5.92 -3.98 -9.05
C THR A 164 4.65 -4.72 -8.61
N PHE A 165 4.33 -5.89 -9.18
CA PHE A 165 3.10 -6.64 -8.91
C PHE A 165 2.81 -6.79 -7.42
N GLY A 166 3.78 -7.30 -6.64
CA GLY A 166 3.59 -7.56 -5.21
C GLY A 166 3.31 -6.28 -4.43
N VAL A 167 4.11 -5.23 -4.64
CA VAL A 167 3.96 -3.96 -3.93
C VAL A 167 2.67 -3.24 -4.30
N VAL A 168 2.35 -3.17 -5.58
CA VAL A 168 1.16 -2.47 -6.07
C VAL A 168 -0.10 -3.19 -5.57
N CYS A 169 -0.13 -4.51 -5.63
CA CYS A 169 -1.23 -5.30 -5.08
C CYS A 169 -1.36 -5.08 -3.55
N ALA A 170 -0.25 -5.16 -2.80
CA ALA A 170 -0.24 -4.94 -1.37
C ALA A 170 -0.75 -3.53 -0.97
N LEU A 171 -0.25 -2.49 -1.62
CA LEU A 171 -0.69 -1.10 -1.40
C LEU A 171 -2.17 -0.92 -1.76
N ALA A 172 -2.62 -1.50 -2.87
CA ALA A 172 -4.02 -1.46 -3.27
C ALA A 172 -4.91 -2.15 -2.22
N VAL A 173 -4.57 -3.35 -1.76
CA VAL A 173 -5.32 -4.04 -0.71
C VAL A 173 -5.36 -3.20 0.57
N MET A 174 -4.23 -2.64 0.99
CA MET A 174 -4.17 -1.77 2.18
C MET A 174 -5.01 -0.50 2.05
N ALA A 175 -5.19 0.02 0.83
CA ALA A 175 -6.06 1.17 0.55
C ALA A 175 -7.56 0.79 0.51
N PHE A 176 -7.91 -0.33 -0.12
CA PHE A 176 -9.31 -0.75 -0.30
C PHE A 176 -9.92 -1.39 0.96
N LEU A 177 -9.12 -2.04 1.81
CA LEU A 177 -9.65 -2.75 2.97
C LEU A 177 -10.34 -1.82 4.00
N PRO A 178 -9.82 -0.61 4.33
CA PRO A 178 -10.57 0.35 5.14
C PRO A 178 -11.88 0.82 4.49
N ALA A 179 -11.96 0.90 3.16
CA ALA A 179 -13.15 1.35 2.43
C ALA A 179 -14.31 0.36 2.55
N LEU A 180 -14.02 -0.94 2.63
CA LEU A 180 -15.01 -2.01 2.84
C LEU A 180 -15.69 -1.95 4.22
N ARG A 181 -15.07 -1.28 5.19
CA ARG A 181 -15.55 -1.20 6.58
C ARG A 181 -16.43 0.02 6.85
N GLY A 182 -16.43 1.00 5.95
CA GLY A 182 -17.30 2.17 6.07
C GLY A 182 -18.74 1.86 5.67
N GLY A 183 -19.72 2.49 6.32
CA GLY A 183 -21.14 2.28 6.01
C GLY A 183 -21.58 2.59 4.57
N ALA A 184 -20.75 3.28 3.77
CA ALA A 184 -21.01 3.59 2.35
C ALA A 184 -19.99 2.90 1.42
N VAL A 185 -19.93 1.56 1.49
CA VAL A 185 -18.91 0.72 0.83
C VAL A 185 -18.70 1.09 -0.64
N THR A 186 -19.76 1.10 -1.46
CA THR A 186 -19.64 1.38 -2.91
C THR A 186 -19.02 2.75 -3.18
N ARG A 187 -19.44 3.78 -2.46
CA ARG A 187 -18.91 5.14 -2.63
C ARG A 187 -17.45 5.22 -2.18
N SER A 188 -17.13 4.66 -1.02
CA SER A 188 -15.76 4.59 -0.51
C SER A 188 -14.84 3.84 -1.47
N MET A 189 -15.30 2.72 -2.04
CA MET A 189 -14.55 1.93 -3.02
C MET A 189 -14.26 2.71 -4.30
N ILE A 190 -15.25 3.43 -4.85
CA ILE A 190 -15.04 4.26 -6.05
C ILE A 190 -14.03 5.38 -5.75
N VAL A 191 -14.18 6.08 -4.64
CA VAL A 191 -13.28 7.19 -4.26
C VAL A 191 -11.85 6.69 -4.07
N VAL A 192 -11.66 5.60 -3.32
CA VAL A 192 -10.34 4.99 -3.14
C VAL A 192 -9.78 4.49 -4.47
N GLY A 193 -10.60 3.85 -5.31
CA GLY A 193 -10.19 3.38 -6.63
C GLY A 193 -9.71 4.51 -7.54
N VAL A 194 -10.42 5.64 -7.58
CA VAL A 194 -9.98 6.83 -8.33
C VAL A 194 -8.66 7.36 -7.80
N VAL A 195 -8.51 7.50 -6.47
CA VAL A 195 -7.25 8.01 -5.87
C VAL A 195 -6.09 7.04 -6.13
N VAL A 196 -6.30 5.73 -5.99
CA VAL A 196 -5.31 4.69 -6.29
C VAL A 196 -4.95 4.70 -7.78
N ALA A 197 -5.91 4.89 -8.68
CA ALA A 197 -5.64 5.01 -10.11
C ALA A 197 -4.74 6.22 -10.42
N LEU A 198 -5.10 7.39 -9.89
CA LEU A 198 -4.33 8.63 -10.07
C LEU A 198 -2.92 8.53 -9.47
N ALA A 199 -2.79 7.96 -8.28
CA ALA A 199 -1.50 7.71 -7.65
C ALA A 199 -0.63 6.74 -8.46
N THR A 200 -1.23 5.67 -8.98
CA THR A 200 -0.52 4.67 -9.81
C THR A 200 -0.04 5.27 -11.13
N LEU A 201 -0.90 6.06 -11.79
CA LEU A 201 -0.55 6.83 -13.00
C LEU A 201 0.61 7.80 -12.73
N ALA A 202 0.53 8.54 -11.64
CA ALA A 202 1.55 9.51 -11.27
C ALA A 202 2.90 8.87 -10.91
N ALA A 203 2.90 7.75 -10.18
CA ALA A 203 4.11 6.99 -9.88
C ALA A 203 4.76 6.44 -11.15
N GLY A 204 3.95 5.91 -12.07
CA GLY A 204 4.42 5.35 -13.33
C GLY A 204 5.08 6.39 -14.25
N LEU A 205 4.51 7.59 -14.36
CA LEU A 205 5.09 8.71 -15.12
C LEU A 205 6.48 9.14 -14.61
N GLN A 206 6.74 8.95 -13.31
CA GLN A 206 7.98 9.32 -12.64
C GLN A 206 8.98 8.17 -12.52
N THR A 207 8.74 7.04 -13.20
CA THR A 207 9.62 5.89 -13.14
C THR A 207 11.00 6.22 -13.71
N PHE A 208 11.98 6.39 -12.82
CA PHE A 208 13.38 6.63 -13.18
C PHE A 208 14.23 5.39 -12.92
N THR A 209 14.26 4.91 -11.67
CA THR A 209 15.25 3.94 -11.17
C THR A 209 15.35 2.65 -11.97
N LEU A 210 14.24 1.92 -12.14
CA LEU A 210 14.21 0.67 -12.90
C LEU A 210 14.61 0.91 -14.37
N SER A 211 14.13 2.00 -14.97
CA SER A 211 14.43 2.33 -16.36
C SER A 211 15.91 2.67 -16.57
N ALA A 212 16.50 3.47 -15.68
CA ALA A 212 17.88 3.92 -15.76
C ALA A 212 18.86 2.74 -15.61
N LEU A 213 18.60 1.83 -14.66
CA LEU A 213 19.43 0.66 -14.41
C LEU A 213 19.33 -0.40 -15.51
N LEU A 214 18.12 -0.71 -15.98
CA LEU A 214 17.91 -1.79 -16.96
C LEU A 214 18.25 -1.39 -18.39
N THR A 215 18.05 -0.12 -18.76
CA THR A 215 18.29 0.34 -20.14
C THR A 215 19.65 1.03 -20.32
N GLY A 216 20.35 1.33 -19.22
CA GLY A 216 21.59 2.11 -19.22
C GLY A 216 21.37 3.63 -19.22
N GLY A 217 20.10 4.09 -19.29
CA GLY A 217 19.75 5.51 -19.38
C GLY A 217 20.00 6.06 -20.79
N ALA A 218 18.92 6.41 -21.49
CA ALA A 218 18.89 6.97 -22.84
C ALA A 218 19.51 6.07 -23.93
N ARG A 219 18.70 5.15 -24.49
CA ARG A 219 19.00 4.54 -25.78
C ARG A 219 18.29 5.32 -26.90
N PRO A 220 18.96 5.65 -28.01
CA PRO A 220 18.28 6.04 -29.24
C PRO A 220 17.37 4.89 -29.70
N GLY A 221 16.07 5.13 -29.93
CA GLY A 221 15.18 4.14 -30.55
C GLY A 221 14.03 3.53 -29.73
N GLY A 222 13.47 4.23 -28.73
CA GLY A 222 12.07 3.99 -28.32
C GLY A 222 11.78 3.40 -26.93
N ALA A 223 12.79 3.12 -26.09
CA ALA A 223 12.60 2.63 -24.70
C ALA A 223 13.04 3.66 -23.63
N GLN A 224 12.73 4.95 -23.83
CA GLN A 224 13.09 6.02 -22.91
C GLN A 224 11.87 6.50 -22.12
N THR A 225 11.99 6.64 -20.80
CA THR A 225 10.95 7.22 -19.94
C THR A 225 11.08 8.74 -19.89
N LEU A 226 9.99 9.44 -19.54
CA LEU A 226 10.02 10.90 -19.33
C LEU A 226 11.07 11.33 -18.30
N ALA A 227 11.15 10.63 -17.17
CA ALA A 227 12.17 10.89 -16.15
C ALA A 227 13.59 10.63 -16.67
N GLY A 228 13.79 9.58 -17.47
CA GLY A 228 15.07 9.28 -18.11
C GLY A 228 15.47 10.34 -19.15
N MET A 229 14.51 10.87 -19.89
CA MET A 229 14.70 11.98 -20.85
C MET A 229 15.08 13.28 -20.15
N GLN A 230 14.37 13.61 -19.06
CA GLN A 230 14.71 14.76 -18.21
C GLN A 230 16.16 14.68 -17.74
N TYR A 231 16.55 13.53 -17.18
CA TYR A 231 17.92 13.30 -16.69
C TYR A 231 18.96 13.39 -17.82
N ALA A 232 18.67 12.79 -18.97
CA ALA A 232 19.57 12.81 -20.12
C ALA A 232 19.82 14.23 -20.63
N HIS A 233 18.79 15.06 -20.80
CA HIS A 233 18.98 16.44 -21.22
C HIS A 233 19.67 17.28 -20.16
N ALA A 234 19.21 17.23 -18.91
CA ALA A 234 19.73 18.10 -17.86
C ALA A 234 21.18 17.80 -17.48
N PHE A 235 21.50 16.52 -17.25
CA PHE A 235 22.74 16.12 -16.58
C PHE A 235 23.72 15.36 -17.48
N VAL A 236 23.25 14.60 -18.47
CA VAL A 236 24.14 13.88 -19.39
C VAL A 236 24.59 14.77 -20.55
N GLN A 237 23.65 15.51 -21.15
CA GLN A 237 23.92 16.39 -22.28
C GLN A 237 24.28 17.82 -21.85
N GLY A 238 24.18 18.14 -20.56
CA GLY A 238 24.46 19.48 -20.04
C GLY A 238 23.53 20.58 -20.55
N ARG A 239 22.27 20.22 -20.89
CA ARG A 239 21.21 21.13 -21.36
C ARG A 239 20.11 21.27 -20.28
N PRO A 240 20.38 21.96 -19.16
CA PRO A 240 19.44 22.10 -18.03
C PRO A 240 18.12 22.75 -18.43
N GLY A 241 18.10 23.68 -19.39
CA GLY A 241 16.86 24.30 -19.87
C GLY A 241 15.90 23.32 -20.55
N MET A 242 16.42 22.43 -21.40
CA MET A 242 15.63 21.36 -22.03
C MET A 242 15.13 20.35 -21.00
N GLY A 243 15.99 19.95 -20.06
CA GLY A 243 15.59 19.08 -18.96
C GLY A 243 14.52 19.71 -18.06
N ALA A 244 14.65 21.00 -17.76
CA ALA A 244 13.66 21.77 -16.99
C ALA A 244 12.32 21.91 -17.73
N ALA A 245 12.32 21.97 -19.07
CA ALA A 245 11.09 21.95 -19.86
C ALA A 245 10.36 20.60 -19.77
N VAL A 246 11.08 19.48 -19.88
CA VAL A 246 10.51 18.12 -19.65
C VAL A 246 9.98 17.99 -18.21
N ALA A 247 10.75 18.49 -17.23
CA ALA A 247 10.36 18.51 -15.83
C ALA A 247 9.08 19.34 -15.59
N THR A 248 8.96 20.50 -16.24
CA THR A 248 7.79 21.38 -16.15
C THR A 248 6.55 20.70 -16.71
N LEU A 249 6.62 20.11 -17.90
CA LEU A 249 5.51 19.37 -18.49
C LEU A 249 5.05 18.22 -17.60
N THR A 250 6.01 17.43 -17.09
CA THR A 250 5.73 16.32 -16.18
C THR A 250 5.11 16.83 -14.88
N GLY A 251 5.65 17.91 -14.30
CA GLY A 251 5.14 18.54 -13.09
C GLY A 251 3.72 19.08 -13.24
N ILE A 252 3.36 19.67 -14.38
CA ILE A 252 1.99 20.11 -14.68
C ILE A 252 1.03 18.92 -14.67
N VAL A 253 1.37 17.83 -15.38
CA VAL A 253 0.53 16.63 -15.42
C VAL A 253 0.33 16.06 -14.02
N LEU A 254 1.41 15.90 -13.26
CA LEU A 254 1.36 15.40 -11.88
C LEU A 254 0.56 16.32 -10.95
N GLY A 255 0.69 17.62 -11.11
CA GLY A 255 -0.04 18.60 -10.32
C GLY A 255 -1.52 18.62 -10.62
N VAL A 256 -1.92 18.43 -11.88
CA VAL A 256 -3.32 18.21 -12.25
C VAL A 256 -3.86 16.92 -11.62
N LEU A 257 -3.12 15.80 -11.71
CA LEU A 257 -3.52 14.53 -11.09
C LEU A 257 -3.68 14.68 -9.57
N GLY A 258 -2.75 15.38 -8.91
CA GLY A 258 -2.77 15.65 -7.47
C GLY A 258 -3.94 16.53 -7.05
N LEU A 259 -4.22 17.60 -7.81
CA LEU A 259 -5.36 18.47 -7.59
C LEU A 259 -6.68 17.73 -7.76
N VAL A 260 -6.82 16.93 -8.81
CA VAL A 260 -8.02 16.10 -9.04
C VAL A 260 -8.22 15.12 -7.89
N ALA A 261 -7.17 14.42 -7.45
CA ALA A 261 -7.26 13.51 -6.31
C ALA A 261 -7.68 14.24 -5.03
N ALA A 262 -7.13 15.42 -4.75
CA ALA A 262 -7.51 16.22 -3.59
C ALA A 262 -8.98 16.67 -3.66
N VAL A 263 -9.44 17.16 -4.82
CA VAL A 263 -10.83 17.55 -5.03
C VAL A 263 -11.76 16.34 -4.82
N VAL A 264 -11.41 15.17 -5.37
CA VAL A 264 -12.19 13.93 -5.17
C VAL A 264 -12.29 13.57 -3.68
N VAL A 265 -11.18 13.61 -2.94
CA VAL A 265 -11.13 13.29 -1.50
C VAL A 265 -11.95 14.29 -0.66
N VAL A 266 -11.78 15.59 -0.91
CA VAL A 266 -12.46 16.66 -0.16
C VAL A 266 -13.95 16.70 -0.51
N ALA A 267 -14.32 16.62 -1.79
CA ALA A 267 -15.72 16.64 -2.23
C ALA A 267 -16.48 15.37 -1.82
N ALA A 268 -15.81 14.21 -1.76
CA ALA A 268 -16.40 12.99 -1.23
C ALA A 268 -16.57 13.00 0.30
N GLY A 269 -16.01 14.00 0.99
CA GLY A 269 -16.05 14.10 2.46
C GLY A 269 -15.44 12.88 3.12
N VAL A 270 -14.27 12.43 2.62
CA VAL A 270 -13.59 11.24 3.15
C VAL A 270 -13.23 11.44 4.61
N ARG A 271 -13.45 10.40 5.42
CA ARG A 271 -13.10 10.37 6.83
C ARG A 271 -12.41 9.06 7.18
N LEU A 272 -11.30 9.16 7.90
CA LEU A 272 -10.51 8.04 8.40
C LEU A 272 -10.73 7.90 9.90
N TRP A 273 -10.98 6.69 10.36
CA TRP A 273 -11.20 6.42 11.78
C TRP A 273 -10.48 5.16 12.22
N VAL A 274 -10.11 5.12 13.49
CA VAL A 274 -9.67 3.91 14.17
C VAL A 274 -10.87 3.34 14.92
N ALA A 275 -11.31 2.12 14.60
CA ALA A 275 -12.28 1.42 15.41
C ALA A 275 -11.68 1.13 16.79
N GLN A 276 -12.38 1.46 17.87
CA GLN A 276 -12.00 0.89 19.16
C GLN A 276 -12.24 -0.62 19.07
N GLY A 277 -11.27 -1.41 19.54
CA GLY A 277 -11.47 -2.85 19.64
C GLY A 277 -12.65 -3.07 20.57
N ASP A 278 -13.48 -4.06 20.28
CA ASP A 278 -14.60 -4.40 21.13
C ASP A 278 -14.18 -4.37 22.61
N GLU A 279 -14.69 -3.42 23.37
CA GLU A 279 -14.90 -3.61 24.81
C GLU A 279 -16.10 -4.57 24.97
N SER A 280 -16.07 -5.72 24.31
CA SER A 280 -16.99 -6.81 24.58
C SER A 280 -16.26 -7.81 25.48
N GLY A 281 -16.50 -7.66 26.78
CA GLY A 281 -16.07 -8.62 27.79
C GLY A 281 -15.10 -8.04 28.82
N SER A 282 -15.36 -6.86 29.39
CA SER A 282 -15.34 -6.86 30.85
C SER A 282 -16.35 -7.92 31.26
N GLU A 283 -15.85 -9.05 31.71
CA GLU A 283 -16.60 -10.01 32.49
C GLU A 283 -17.01 -9.24 33.76
N GLU A 284 -18.03 -8.38 33.63
CA GLU A 284 -18.91 -8.05 34.72
C GLU A 284 -19.47 -9.40 35.13
N ALA A 285 -18.82 -9.97 36.14
CA ALA A 285 -19.40 -10.97 36.99
C ALA A 285 -20.79 -10.45 37.34
N TYR A 286 -21.80 -11.02 36.66
CA TYR A 286 -23.15 -11.04 37.15
C TYR A 286 -23.08 -11.79 38.48
N GLU A 287 -22.86 -11.06 39.57
CA GLU A 287 -23.24 -11.53 40.90
C GLU A 287 -24.76 -11.66 40.87
N PRO A 288 -25.33 -12.87 40.98
CA PRO A 288 -26.75 -12.96 41.25
C PRO A 288 -26.96 -12.35 42.64
N ALA A 289 -27.70 -11.26 42.69
CA ALA A 289 -28.21 -10.68 43.93
C ALA A 289 -28.95 -11.79 44.71
N TYR A 290 -28.29 -12.31 45.74
CA TYR A 290 -28.91 -13.20 46.71
C TYR A 290 -29.59 -12.30 47.74
N GLU A 291 -30.90 -12.09 47.60
CA GLU A 291 -31.72 -11.58 48.69
C GLU A 291 -31.81 -12.65 49.79
N PRO A 292 -31.45 -12.37 51.06
CA PRO A 292 -31.59 -13.34 52.13
C PRO A 292 -33.06 -13.38 52.59
N VAL A 293 -33.83 -14.35 52.12
CA VAL A 293 -35.10 -14.70 52.76
C VAL A 293 -34.80 -15.42 54.08
N LYS A 294 -34.85 -14.67 55.18
CA LYS A 294 -35.05 -15.23 56.52
C LYS A 294 -36.48 -15.77 56.61
N ALA A 295 -36.62 -17.08 56.72
CA ALA A 295 -37.83 -17.69 57.26
C ALA A 295 -37.44 -18.64 58.40
N ALA A 296 -38.06 -18.40 59.55
CA ALA A 296 -37.87 -19.09 60.81
C ALA A 296 -38.46 -20.52 60.79
N ALA A 297 -37.98 -21.31 61.74
CA ALA A 297 -38.22 -22.73 61.98
C ALA A 297 -39.69 -23.17 62.14
N ALA A 298 -40.01 -24.40 61.73
CA ALA A 298 -40.44 -25.51 62.62
C ALA A 298 -41.04 -26.71 61.83
N GLY A 299 -40.63 -27.93 62.18
CA GLY A 299 -41.56 -29.05 62.44
C GLY A 299 -41.98 -30.01 61.30
N GLN A 300 -41.38 -31.21 61.36
CA GLN A 300 -42.05 -32.53 61.34
C GLN A 300 -42.47 -33.25 60.03
N THR A 301 -42.05 -34.52 60.01
CA THR A 301 -42.60 -35.75 59.37
C THR A 301 -42.20 -36.18 57.94
N ALA A 302 -41.89 -37.48 57.85
CA ALA A 302 -41.30 -38.29 56.77
C ALA A 302 -42.40 -39.07 55.97
N PRO A 303 -42.12 -40.22 55.29
CA PRO A 303 -41.21 -40.54 54.16
C PRO A 303 -41.95 -41.23 52.97
N GLY A 304 -41.32 -41.37 51.79
CA GLY A 304 -41.78 -42.39 50.81
C GLY A 304 -41.27 -42.30 49.36
N GLN A 305 -40.78 -43.45 48.86
CA GLN A 305 -40.70 -43.93 47.46
C GLN A 305 -39.39 -43.77 46.63
N THR A 306 -38.53 -44.79 46.76
CA THR A 306 -37.89 -45.66 45.73
C THR A 306 -37.70 -45.23 44.25
N VAL A 307 -36.44 -44.91 43.83
CA VAL A 307 -35.43 -45.64 42.96
C VAL A 307 -35.92 -46.39 41.67
N PRO A 308 -35.16 -46.62 40.55
CA PRO A 308 -33.75 -46.29 40.13
C PRO A 308 -33.51 -45.77 38.67
N GLY A 309 -32.28 -45.31 38.37
CA GLY A 309 -31.72 -45.35 36.99
C GLY A 309 -30.37 -44.64 36.77
N GLN A 310 -29.26 -45.39 36.91
CA GLN A 310 -27.92 -45.33 36.25
C GLN A 310 -27.50 -44.11 35.40
N THR A 311 -26.24 -43.66 35.28
CA THR A 311 -24.90 -43.85 35.87
C THR A 311 -24.02 -42.78 35.19
N ALA A 312 -23.15 -42.09 35.93
CA ALA A 312 -22.06 -41.27 35.37
C ALA A 312 -20.74 -41.67 36.06
N PRO A 313 -19.62 -41.85 35.35
CA PRO A 313 -18.33 -42.12 35.99
C PRO A 313 -17.62 -40.80 36.34
N GLY A 314 -17.37 -40.62 37.63
CA GLY A 314 -16.51 -39.57 38.18
C GLY A 314 -15.03 -39.94 38.12
N TRP A 315 -14.21 -38.94 37.84
CA TRP A 315 -12.76 -38.96 38.01
C TRP A 315 -12.40 -38.46 39.41
N THR A 316 -11.58 -39.21 40.14
CA THR A 316 -10.82 -38.72 41.29
C THR A 316 -9.39 -39.26 41.23
N ALA A 317 -8.44 -38.35 41.37
CA ALA A 317 -7.01 -38.63 41.54
C ALA A 317 -6.73 -39.22 42.94
N PRO A 318 -5.51 -39.74 43.19
CA PRO A 318 -4.61 -38.95 44.03
C PRO A 318 -3.10 -39.08 43.71
N GLY A 319 -2.38 -37.96 43.88
CA GLY A 319 -1.43 -37.82 44.99
C GLY A 319 -0.05 -38.49 44.95
N GLN A 320 0.96 -37.64 44.70
CA GLN A 320 2.26 -37.51 45.42
C GLN A 320 3.29 -38.64 45.47
N GLY A 321 4.56 -38.26 45.22
CA GLY A 321 5.74 -39.00 45.68
C GLY A 321 7.03 -38.54 44.98
N GLY A 322 7.85 -37.71 45.62
CA GLY A 322 8.98 -37.00 45.00
C GLY A 322 10.29 -37.78 44.81
N ALA A 323 11.29 -37.00 44.32
CA ALA A 323 12.75 -37.22 44.32
C ALA A 323 13.30 -38.29 43.33
N SER A 324 14.45 -38.17 42.66
CA SER A 324 15.57 -37.21 42.70
C SER A 324 16.54 -37.50 41.54
N GLN A 325 17.13 -36.44 41.00
CA GLN A 325 18.51 -36.24 40.49
C GLN A 325 19.28 -37.27 39.62
N ALA A 326 20.06 -36.67 38.71
CA ALA A 326 21.36 -37.07 38.14
C ALA A 326 21.38 -37.75 36.75
N GLY A 327 21.95 -37.05 35.76
CA GLY A 327 22.67 -37.67 34.63
C GLY A 327 24.15 -37.92 35.01
N PRO A 328 25.11 -38.15 34.07
CA PRO A 328 25.00 -38.18 32.60
C PRO A 328 25.79 -39.36 31.92
N ALA A 329 25.94 -39.27 30.58
CA ALA A 329 27.09 -39.69 29.76
C ALA A 329 26.97 -40.89 28.78
N ALA A 330 27.16 -40.53 27.49
CA ALA A 330 28.09 -41.07 26.47
C ALA A 330 28.07 -42.56 26.03
N GLY A 331 28.21 -42.76 24.71
CA GLY A 331 28.68 -44.01 24.10
C GLY A 331 28.10 -44.27 22.70
N GLY A 332 28.90 -44.06 21.65
CA GLY A 332 28.48 -44.13 20.24
C GLY A 332 28.59 -45.50 19.58
N HIS A 333 28.38 -45.54 18.26
CA HIS A 333 28.98 -46.49 17.31
C HIS A 333 28.83 -45.96 15.86
N GLU A 334 29.97 -45.79 15.19
CA GLU A 334 30.14 -45.62 13.72
C GLU A 334 29.94 -46.94 12.97
N PHE A 335 29.49 -46.88 11.71
CA PHE A 335 30.07 -47.58 10.54
C PHE A 335 29.36 -47.12 9.25
N GLY A 336 30.12 -46.59 8.28
CA GLY A 336 29.72 -46.45 6.85
C GLY A 336 30.41 -47.52 6.00
N PRO A 337 30.64 -47.31 4.68
CA PRO A 337 29.74 -46.86 3.61
C PRO A 337 29.75 -47.86 2.39
N GLY A 338 28.89 -47.66 1.37
CA GLY A 338 29.02 -48.42 0.11
C GLY A 338 27.95 -48.15 -0.96
N ALA A 339 28.33 -47.46 -2.03
CA ALA A 339 27.81 -47.60 -3.41
C ALA A 339 28.85 -48.42 -4.22
N PRO A 340 28.64 -48.97 -5.45
CA PRO A 340 27.91 -48.36 -6.59
C PRO A 340 27.29 -49.31 -7.68
N ARG A 341 26.76 -48.69 -8.78
CA ARG A 341 26.44 -49.23 -10.15
C ARG A 341 25.21 -50.15 -10.26
N GLY A 342 24.37 -50.20 -11.29
CA GLY A 342 24.28 -49.63 -12.65
C GLY A 342 23.30 -50.49 -13.49
N GLY A 343 22.73 -49.99 -14.61
CA GLY A 343 21.96 -50.77 -15.61
C GLY A 343 20.48 -50.33 -15.79
N VAL A 344 20.07 -49.52 -16.76
CA VAL A 344 19.87 -49.70 -18.23
C VAL A 344 18.40 -50.02 -18.61
N ALA A 345 17.98 -49.40 -19.71
CA ALA A 345 16.64 -49.05 -20.20
C ALA A 345 15.90 -50.12 -21.04
N TYR A 346 14.59 -49.90 -21.26
CA TYR A 346 13.73 -50.10 -22.46
C TYR A 346 12.32 -49.55 -22.08
N GLY A 347 11.47 -48.87 -22.86
CA GLY A 347 11.40 -48.48 -24.28
C GLY A 347 9.92 -48.54 -24.76
N ALA A 348 9.37 -47.40 -25.21
CA ALA A 348 8.19 -47.21 -26.12
C ALA A 348 6.79 -47.72 -25.65
N ALA A 349 5.60 -47.24 -26.06
CA ALA A 349 5.14 -46.37 -27.14
C ALA A 349 3.72 -45.81 -26.81
N MET A 350 3.38 -44.63 -27.35
CA MET A 350 2.00 -44.13 -27.59
C MET A 350 1.52 -44.61 -28.98
N PRO A 351 0.21 -44.66 -29.34
CA PRO A 351 -0.56 -43.46 -29.74
C PRO A 351 -2.10 -43.47 -29.53
N VAL A 352 -2.68 -42.25 -29.61
CA VAL A 352 -4.11 -41.90 -29.81
C VAL A 352 -4.42 -41.96 -31.33
N PRO A 353 -5.65 -42.29 -31.80
CA PRO A 353 -6.68 -41.31 -32.18
C PRO A 353 -8.13 -41.83 -31.89
N GLY A 354 -9.22 -41.08 -31.74
CA GLY A 354 -9.81 -40.04 -32.59
C GLY A 354 -11.36 -40.20 -32.56
N THR A 355 -12.06 -39.10 -32.31
CA THR A 355 -13.40 -38.67 -32.81
C THR A 355 -14.44 -39.71 -33.28
N GLU A 356 -15.67 -39.63 -32.77
CA GLU A 356 -16.92 -39.31 -33.54
C GLU A 356 -18.21 -39.40 -32.70
N GLN A 357 -19.02 -38.33 -32.75
CA GLN A 357 -20.48 -38.27 -32.52
C GLN A 357 -21.22 -38.90 -33.72
N PRO A 358 -22.48 -39.39 -33.62
CA PRO A 358 -23.67 -38.54 -33.45
C PRO A 358 -24.94 -39.15 -32.79
N VAL A 359 -25.87 -38.27 -32.39
CA VAL A 359 -27.33 -38.46 -32.15
C VAL A 359 -28.08 -38.29 -33.51
N PRO A 360 -29.38 -38.65 -33.76
CA PRO A 360 -30.57 -38.36 -32.91
C PRO A 360 -31.83 -39.28 -33.06
N TYR A 361 -32.92 -38.89 -32.34
CA TYR A 361 -34.36 -38.85 -32.76
C TYR A 361 -35.44 -39.79 -32.11
N GLU A 362 -36.29 -39.13 -31.29
CA GLU A 362 -37.77 -39.08 -31.11
C GLU A 362 -38.81 -40.24 -31.09
N ALA A 363 -39.93 -39.88 -30.41
CA ALA A 363 -41.38 -40.19 -30.63
C ALA A 363 -41.99 -41.39 -29.87
N HIS A 364 -43.24 -41.43 -29.35
CA HIS A 364 -44.39 -40.52 -29.18
C HIS A 364 -45.44 -41.22 -28.22
N PRO A 365 -46.58 -40.57 -27.83
CA PRO A 365 -47.53 -41.00 -26.79
C PRO A 365 -48.89 -41.54 -27.31
N GLY A 366 -49.83 -41.89 -26.41
CA GLY A 366 -51.28 -42.12 -26.68
C GLY A 366 -52.13 -41.78 -25.43
N ALA A 367 -53.43 -41.46 -25.47
CA ALA A 367 -54.44 -41.59 -26.52
C ALA A 367 -55.72 -40.75 -26.18
N THR A 368 -56.52 -40.42 -27.22
CA THR A 368 -58.01 -40.23 -27.29
C THR A 368 -58.71 -39.20 -26.40
N GLY A 369 -59.71 -38.40 -26.79
CA GLY A 369 -60.57 -38.28 -27.98
C GLY A 369 -61.49 -37.04 -27.81
N ALA A 370 -62.07 -36.56 -28.91
CA ALA A 370 -62.77 -35.27 -29.13
C ALA A 370 -64.24 -35.22 -28.60
N PRO A 371 -65.12 -34.29 -29.06
CA PRO A 371 -65.13 -32.81 -29.08
C PRO A 371 -66.46 -32.19 -28.55
N GLY A 372 -66.59 -30.86 -28.49
CA GLY A 372 -67.94 -30.23 -28.45
C GLY A 372 -68.07 -28.78 -27.95
N SER A 373 -68.20 -27.85 -28.90
CA SER A 373 -69.10 -26.67 -28.93
C SER A 373 -69.40 -25.81 -27.68
N GLY A 374 -69.15 -24.51 -27.81
CA GLY A 374 -70.23 -23.52 -27.87
C GLY A 374 -70.57 -22.68 -26.62
N GLY A 375 -70.01 -21.47 -26.58
CA GLY A 375 -70.77 -20.24 -26.24
C GLY A 375 -71.23 -19.99 -24.79
N PRO A 376 -71.86 -18.83 -24.51
CA PRO A 376 -71.15 -17.69 -23.92
C PRO A 376 -71.88 -17.07 -22.71
N THR A 377 -71.49 -15.84 -22.32
CA THR A 377 -72.09 -14.92 -21.33
C THR A 377 -71.64 -15.14 -19.88
N GLY A 378 -71.41 -14.14 -19.03
CA GLY A 378 -71.61 -12.69 -19.09
C GLY A 378 -71.75 -12.16 -17.66
N GLY A 379 -71.18 -10.98 -17.37
CA GLY A 379 -71.41 -10.22 -16.12
C GLY A 379 -70.76 -10.81 -14.87
N GLY A 380 -70.35 -10.05 -13.85
CA GLY A 380 -70.52 -8.65 -13.57
C GLY A 380 -69.99 -8.42 -12.15
N LEU A 381 -69.23 -7.34 -12.04
CA LEU A 381 -68.75 -6.61 -10.85
C LEU A 381 -69.55 -6.79 -9.54
N ALA A 382 -68.82 -6.86 -8.42
CA ALA A 382 -68.75 -5.81 -7.38
C ALA A 382 -68.68 -6.33 -5.93
N GLY A 383 -67.81 -5.71 -5.13
CA GLY A 383 -68.23 -5.23 -3.80
C GLY A 383 -67.53 -5.80 -2.56
N GLY A 384 -66.74 -4.92 -1.90
CA GLY A 384 -66.51 -4.88 -0.44
C GLY A 384 -65.54 -5.93 0.12
N GLY A 385 -64.62 -5.65 1.04
CA GLY A 385 -64.52 -4.54 1.98
C GLY A 385 -64.21 -5.10 3.38
N ALA A 386 -63.08 -4.66 3.92
CA ALA A 386 -62.73 -4.57 5.35
C ALA A 386 -62.22 -5.80 6.16
N ALA A 387 -61.01 -5.57 6.69
CA ALA A 387 -60.59 -5.69 8.09
C ALA A 387 -60.13 -7.05 8.66
N GLY A 388 -58.90 -7.04 9.18
CA GLY A 388 -58.33 -8.07 10.03
C GLY A 388 -56.81 -7.86 10.20
N GLY A 389 -56.42 -6.86 11.01
CA GLY A 389 -55.02 -6.57 11.32
C GLY A 389 -54.43 -7.53 12.37
N GLY A 390 -53.11 -7.72 12.29
CA GLY A 390 -52.28 -8.37 13.31
C GLY A 390 -50.81 -8.40 12.87
N PRO A 391 -49.83 -7.98 13.70
CA PRO A 391 -48.56 -7.43 13.23
C PRO A 391 -47.36 -8.38 13.43
N VAL A 392 -46.23 -8.05 12.79
CA VAL A 392 -44.91 -7.78 13.42
C VAL A 392 -43.83 -7.86 12.35
N GLY A 393 -43.15 -6.72 12.16
CA GLY A 393 -42.00 -6.59 11.28
C GLY A 393 -40.76 -7.25 11.85
N GLY A 394 -40.10 -8.06 11.02
CA GLY A 394 -38.70 -8.42 11.19
C GLY A 394 -37.83 -7.47 10.36
N GLY A 395 -37.32 -6.41 10.99
CA GLY A 395 -36.20 -5.66 10.42
C GLY A 395 -34.96 -6.56 10.34
N PRO A 396 -34.06 -6.39 9.35
CA PRO A 396 -32.86 -7.20 9.27
C PRO A 396 -31.93 -6.81 10.40
N GLY A 397 -31.94 -7.59 11.49
CA GLY A 397 -30.95 -7.53 12.54
C GLY A 397 -29.56 -7.73 11.94
N SER A 398 -28.66 -6.78 12.21
CA SER A 398 -27.24 -6.88 11.96
C SER A 398 -26.61 -7.90 12.92
N GLY A 399 -26.97 -9.16 12.76
CA GLY A 399 -26.22 -10.28 13.33
C GLY A 399 -24.89 -10.39 12.59
N GLY A 400 -23.78 -10.42 13.33
CA GLY A 400 -22.45 -10.64 12.79
C GLY A 400 -22.45 -11.91 11.95
N ARG A 401 -22.42 -11.74 10.61
CA ARG A 401 -22.26 -12.86 9.68
C ARG A 401 -20.86 -13.41 9.88
N GLY A 402 -20.73 -14.42 10.76
CA GLY A 402 -19.53 -15.24 10.85
C GLY A 402 -19.17 -15.72 9.44
N ALA A 403 -17.92 -15.51 9.04
CA ALA A 403 -17.44 -15.88 7.72
C ALA A 403 -17.80 -17.35 7.45
N SER A 404 -18.55 -17.61 6.37
CA SER A 404 -18.89 -18.97 5.94
C SER A 404 -17.61 -19.75 5.68
N VAL A 405 -17.63 -21.07 5.91
CA VAL A 405 -16.46 -21.94 5.68
C VAL A 405 -15.92 -21.76 4.26
N ALA A 406 -16.81 -21.63 3.28
CA ALA A 406 -16.48 -21.32 1.89
C ALA A 406 -15.81 -19.95 1.71
N GLY A 407 -16.27 -18.91 2.42
CA GLY A 407 -15.66 -17.58 2.40
C GLY A 407 -14.24 -17.56 2.98
N ARG A 408 -14.00 -18.34 4.05
CA ARG A 408 -12.66 -18.51 4.62
C ARG A 408 -11.73 -19.25 3.68
N ALA A 409 -12.19 -20.38 3.11
CA ALA A 409 -11.42 -21.16 2.16
C ALA A 409 -11.04 -20.33 0.91
N ALA A 410 -11.98 -19.57 0.35
CA ALA A 410 -11.73 -18.72 -0.82
C ALA A 410 -10.72 -17.60 -0.53
N GLY A 411 -10.83 -16.91 0.61
CA GLY A 411 -9.87 -15.85 0.95
C GLY A 411 -8.49 -16.37 1.30
N ILE A 412 -8.38 -17.54 1.95
CA ILE A 412 -7.09 -18.21 2.18
C ILE A 412 -6.49 -18.63 0.83
N ALA A 413 -7.26 -19.24 -0.06
CA ALA A 413 -6.79 -19.63 -1.39
C ALA A 413 -6.31 -18.42 -2.21
N ALA A 414 -7.04 -17.30 -2.17
CA ALA A 414 -6.63 -16.06 -2.82
C ALA A 414 -5.32 -15.48 -2.25
N LEU A 415 -5.16 -15.53 -0.91
CA LEU A 415 -3.93 -15.10 -0.26
C LEU A 415 -2.74 -16.02 -0.61
N VAL A 416 -2.96 -17.33 -0.64
CA VAL A 416 -1.93 -18.31 -1.05
C VAL A 416 -1.55 -18.11 -2.52
N ALA A 417 -2.52 -17.89 -3.41
CA ALA A 417 -2.26 -17.58 -4.81
C ALA A 417 -1.46 -16.28 -4.98
N TYR A 418 -1.84 -15.22 -4.25
CA TYR A 418 -1.07 -13.98 -4.22
C TYR A 418 0.35 -14.22 -3.72
N ALA A 419 0.52 -14.92 -2.60
CA ALA A 419 1.83 -15.21 -2.02
C ALA A 419 2.70 -16.05 -2.96
N ALA A 420 2.12 -17.04 -3.64
CA ALA A 420 2.81 -17.87 -4.62
C ALA A 420 3.27 -17.04 -5.83
N VAL A 421 2.38 -16.23 -6.43
CA VAL A 421 2.73 -15.37 -7.57
C VAL A 421 3.76 -14.32 -7.16
N ALA A 422 3.57 -13.66 -6.02
CA ALA A 422 4.51 -12.69 -5.50
C ALA A 422 5.88 -13.34 -5.23
N LEU A 423 5.92 -14.53 -4.63
CA LEU A 423 7.15 -15.27 -4.36
C LEU A 423 7.86 -15.64 -5.67
N VAL A 424 7.16 -16.17 -6.67
CA VAL A 424 7.73 -16.53 -7.97
C VAL A 424 8.32 -15.30 -8.67
N LEU A 425 7.59 -14.18 -8.70
CA LEU A 425 8.03 -12.95 -9.37
C LEU A 425 9.18 -12.24 -8.62
N THR A 426 9.26 -12.40 -7.29
CA THR A 426 10.31 -11.79 -6.45
C THR A 426 11.48 -12.74 -6.17
N TRP A 427 11.37 -14.02 -6.51
CA TRP A 427 12.38 -15.04 -6.27
C TRP A 427 13.79 -14.67 -6.77
N PRO A 428 13.97 -14.14 -8.00
CA PRO A 428 15.30 -13.80 -8.50
C PRO A 428 16.04 -12.80 -7.59
N TRP A 429 15.29 -11.92 -6.95
CA TRP A 429 15.81 -10.93 -6.04
C TRP A 429 15.97 -11.46 -4.61
N LEU A 430 15.02 -12.25 -4.10
CA LEU A 430 15.19 -12.94 -2.81
C LEU A 430 16.43 -13.85 -2.80
N ALA A 431 16.67 -14.56 -3.91
CA ALA A 431 17.86 -15.37 -4.11
C ALA A 431 19.15 -14.54 -4.26
N ALA A 432 19.04 -13.26 -4.63
CA ALA A 432 20.17 -12.35 -4.70
C ALA A 432 20.54 -11.74 -3.33
N LEU A 433 19.59 -11.67 -2.37
CA LEU A 433 19.84 -11.21 -1.00
C LEU A 433 20.75 -12.16 -0.21
N THR A 434 20.76 -13.45 -0.54
CA THR A 434 21.58 -14.46 0.13
C THR A 434 23.00 -14.57 -0.43
N ARG A 435 23.31 -13.87 -1.53
CA ARG A 435 24.65 -13.87 -2.13
C ARG A 435 25.58 -12.96 -1.32
N PRO A 436 26.77 -13.45 -0.90
CA PRO A 436 27.69 -12.65 -0.08
C PRO A 436 28.13 -11.37 -0.82
N SER A 437 28.02 -10.23 -0.15
CA SER A 437 28.40 -8.92 -0.68
C SER A 437 29.86 -8.61 -0.36
N SER A 438 30.73 -8.67 -1.37
CA SER A 438 32.11 -8.20 -1.29
C SER A 438 32.20 -6.76 -1.83
N SER A 439 31.70 -5.76 -1.09
CA SER A 439 31.86 -4.34 -1.47
C SER A 439 32.75 -3.61 -0.46
N PRO A 440 33.85 -2.97 -0.90
CA PRO A 440 34.61 -2.04 -0.06
C PRO A 440 33.69 -0.92 0.45
N GLY A 441 33.82 -0.54 1.72
CA GLY A 441 33.11 0.63 2.30
C GLY A 441 31.67 0.40 2.79
N GLY A 442 31.22 -0.85 2.95
CA GLY A 442 29.81 -1.18 3.24
C GLY A 442 29.14 -0.39 4.38
N LEU A 443 29.83 -0.14 5.50
CA LEU A 443 29.24 0.60 6.62
C LEU A 443 29.02 2.09 6.29
N ALA A 444 29.99 2.75 5.65
CA ALA A 444 29.86 4.15 5.24
C ALA A 444 28.72 4.33 4.24
N VAL A 445 28.62 3.44 3.25
CA VAL A 445 27.53 3.44 2.26
C VAL A 445 26.18 3.26 2.94
N HIS A 446 26.05 2.36 3.91
CA HIS A 446 24.81 2.18 4.66
C HIS A 446 24.45 3.39 5.53
N VAL A 447 25.43 4.02 6.18
CA VAL A 447 25.21 5.26 6.95
C VAL A 447 24.74 6.38 6.01
N ASN A 448 25.41 6.57 4.87
CA ASN A 448 25.05 7.56 3.85
C ASN A 448 23.68 7.28 3.22
N THR A 449 23.20 6.03 3.24
CA THR A 449 21.89 5.66 2.71
C THR A 449 20.78 5.89 3.74
N TRP A 450 20.94 5.37 4.96
CA TRP A 450 19.84 5.30 5.92
C TRP A 450 19.77 6.50 6.86
N ALA A 451 20.90 7.10 7.24
CA ALA A 451 20.87 8.24 8.17
C ALA A 451 20.20 9.48 7.54
N PRO A 452 20.55 9.92 6.31
CA PRO A 452 19.85 11.01 5.64
C PRO A 452 18.38 10.68 5.35
N ALA A 453 18.06 9.42 5.03
CA ALA A 453 16.70 8.97 4.78
C ALA A 453 15.80 9.09 6.01
N VAL A 454 16.29 8.67 7.19
CA VAL A 454 15.58 8.80 8.48
C VAL A 454 15.41 10.28 8.84
N ILE A 455 16.47 11.09 8.72
CA ILE A 455 16.41 12.53 9.02
C ILE A 455 15.35 13.22 8.15
N GLY A 456 15.40 12.99 6.83
CA GLY A 456 14.42 13.54 5.89
C GLY A 456 13.00 13.07 6.17
N ALA A 457 12.80 11.80 6.56
CA ALA A 457 11.49 11.26 6.90
C ALA A 457 10.92 11.88 8.19
N VAL A 458 11.72 11.99 9.24
CA VAL A 458 11.30 12.59 10.52
C VAL A 458 10.93 14.06 10.33
N VAL A 459 11.74 14.82 9.58
CA VAL A 459 11.46 16.23 9.28
C VAL A 459 10.20 16.36 8.43
N SER A 460 10.14 15.68 7.27
CA SER A 460 9.04 15.84 6.32
C SER A 460 7.69 15.36 6.85
N VAL A 461 7.66 14.26 7.60
CA VAL A 461 6.44 13.74 8.23
C VAL A 461 6.10 14.54 9.49
N GLY A 462 7.09 14.97 10.27
CA GLY A 462 6.87 15.80 11.46
C GLY A 462 6.23 17.15 11.11
N VAL A 463 6.75 17.83 10.09
CA VAL A 463 6.17 19.08 9.59
C VAL A 463 4.76 18.85 9.03
N ALA A 464 4.55 17.76 8.28
CA ALA A 464 3.23 17.38 7.79
C ALA A 464 2.24 17.06 8.93
N TYR A 465 2.71 16.45 10.03
CA TYR A 465 1.91 16.12 11.20
C TYR A 465 1.44 17.38 11.94
N LEU A 466 2.32 18.37 12.13
CA LEU A 466 1.94 19.67 12.69
C LEU A 466 0.87 20.34 11.82
N GLY A 467 1.07 20.37 10.50
CA GLY A 467 0.07 20.88 9.56
C GLY A 467 -1.26 20.12 9.63
N ALA A 468 -1.21 18.80 9.78
CA ALA A 468 -2.39 17.95 9.89
C ALA A 468 -3.17 18.16 11.20
N LEU A 469 -2.48 18.40 12.32
CA LEU A 469 -3.13 18.81 13.57
C LEU A 469 -3.79 20.19 13.41
N GLY A 470 -3.12 21.13 12.76
CA GLY A 470 -3.67 22.45 12.45
C GLY A 470 -4.95 22.36 11.61
N ILE A 471 -4.89 21.69 10.45
CA ILE A 471 -6.01 21.61 9.50
C ILE A 471 -7.12 20.68 10.01
N GLY A 472 -6.76 19.47 10.43
CA GLY A 472 -7.70 18.39 10.70
C GLY A 472 -8.31 18.44 12.11
N ALA A 473 -7.49 18.72 13.13
CA ALA A 473 -7.94 18.68 14.52
C ALA A 473 -8.49 20.02 15.00
N LEU A 474 -7.74 21.11 14.78
CA LEU A 474 -8.09 22.44 15.28
C LEU A 474 -9.01 23.22 14.36
N ARG A 475 -9.03 22.87 13.08
CA ARG A 475 -10.02 23.32 12.08
C ARG A 475 -10.18 24.86 12.09
N PRO A 476 -9.15 25.65 11.73
CA PRO A 476 -9.19 27.11 11.77
C PRO A 476 -10.34 27.73 10.95
N LEU A 477 -10.76 27.06 9.87
CA LEU A 477 -11.91 27.45 9.03
C LEU A 477 -13.17 26.61 9.28
N GLY A 478 -13.25 25.92 10.42
CA GLY A 478 -14.37 25.05 10.82
C GLY A 478 -14.64 23.94 9.80
N ARG A 479 -15.84 23.92 9.22
CA ARG A 479 -16.27 22.91 8.23
C ARG A 479 -15.50 22.99 6.91
N ARG A 480 -14.88 24.13 6.59
CA ARG A 480 -14.14 24.34 5.34
C ARG A 480 -12.64 24.11 5.49
N SER A 481 -12.16 23.67 6.66
CA SER A 481 -10.72 23.51 6.92
C SER A 481 -10.03 22.58 5.91
N GLU A 482 -10.72 21.55 5.40
CA GLU A 482 -10.18 20.65 4.37
C GLU A 482 -9.77 21.34 3.07
N TRP A 483 -10.36 22.49 2.75
CA TRP A 483 -9.98 23.27 1.58
C TRP A 483 -8.57 23.84 1.69
N LEU A 484 -8.01 23.93 2.91
CA LEU A 484 -6.61 24.29 3.14
C LEU A 484 -5.62 23.22 2.63
N LEU A 485 -6.08 22.04 2.23
CA LEU A 485 -5.25 21.04 1.55
C LEU A 485 -5.06 21.35 0.06
N LEU A 486 -5.95 22.13 -0.57
CA LEU A 486 -5.88 22.40 -2.01
C LEU A 486 -4.61 23.14 -2.45
N PRO A 487 -4.08 24.12 -1.70
CA PRO A 487 -2.79 24.72 -2.02
C PRO A 487 -1.65 23.70 -2.11
N PHE A 488 -1.67 22.64 -1.29
CA PHE A 488 -0.65 21.58 -1.31
C PHE A 488 -0.90 20.54 -2.40
N ALA A 489 -2.13 20.42 -2.90
CA ALA A 489 -2.57 19.35 -3.79
C ALA A 489 -1.76 19.21 -5.09
N PRO A 490 -1.27 20.27 -5.75
CA PRO A 490 -0.43 20.13 -6.94
C PRO A 490 0.88 19.35 -6.69
N TRP A 491 1.32 19.20 -5.44
CA TRP A 491 2.51 18.43 -5.10
C TRP A 491 2.20 17.07 -4.47
N LEU A 492 0.93 16.67 -4.41
CA LEU A 492 0.51 15.40 -3.81
C LEU A 492 1.20 14.20 -4.45
N PHE A 493 1.44 14.24 -5.76
CA PHE A 493 2.15 13.18 -6.48
C PHE A 493 3.47 13.64 -7.09
N VAL A 494 3.96 14.84 -6.77
CA VAL A 494 5.23 15.33 -7.31
C VAL A 494 6.36 14.84 -6.42
N GLY A 495 7.20 13.95 -6.95
CA GLY A 495 8.41 13.49 -6.31
C GLY A 495 9.61 14.38 -6.61
N VAL A 496 10.81 13.90 -6.27
CA VAL A 496 12.07 14.63 -6.49
C VAL A 496 12.41 14.80 -7.97
N GLY A 497 11.79 14.02 -8.87
CA GLY A 497 12.01 14.08 -10.32
C GLY A 497 11.84 15.49 -10.90
N PRO A 498 10.62 16.03 -11.00
CA PRO A 498 10.38 17.35 -11.59
C PRO A 498 11.09 18.52 -10.90
N LEU A 499 11.43 18.36 -9.61
CA LEU A 499 12.09 19.40 -8.81
C LEU A 499 13.62 19.27 -8.80
N GLY A 500 14.16 18.17 -9.33
CA GLY A 500 15.58 17.83 -9.19
C GLY A 500 16.53 18.80 -9.88
N VAL A 501 16.15 19.39 -11.02
CA VAL A 501 17.01 20.36 -11.74
C VAL A 501 17.19 21.64 -10.92
N ALA A 502 16.10 22.19 -10.39
CA ALA A 502 16.13 23.36 -9.51
C ALA A 502 16.85 23.05 -8.19
N GLY A 503 16.47 21.97 -7.50
CA GLY A 503 17.07 21.58 -6.24
C GLY A 503 18.59 21.32 -6.33
N TRP A 504 19.05 20.72 -7.43
CA TRP A 504 20.47 20.55 -7.69
C TRP A 504 21.19 21.88 -7.93
N THR A 505 20.56 22.80 -8.65
CA THR A 505 21.10 24.14 -8.89
C THR A 505 21.26 24.89 -7.56
N ASP A 506 20.28 24.78 -6.66
CA ASP A 506 20.35 25.36 -5.32
C ASP A 506 21.48 24.76 -4.49
N MET A 507 21.60 23.42 -4.44
CA MET A 507 22.70 22.73 -3.75
C MET A 507 24.07 23.12 -4.28
N ARG A 508 24.20 23.27 -5.61
CA ARG A 508 25.41 23.74 -6.26
C ARG A 508 25.76 25.18 -5.86
N ASN A 509 24.78 26.09 -5.90
CA ASN A 509 24.98 27.50 -5.57
C ASN A 509 25.36 27.70 -4.10
N LEU A 510 24.87 26.84 -3.21
CA LEU A 510 25.21 26.84 -1.79
C LEU A 510 26.56 26.14 -1.49
N GLY A 511 27.21 25.54 -2.50
CA GLY A 511 28.45 24.79 -2.31
C GLY A 511 28.29 23.52 -1.47
N LEU A 512 27.08 22.94 -1.46
CA LEU A 512 26.73 21.78 -0.62
C LEU A 512 26.81 20.44 -1.38
N ILE A 513 27.09 20.44 -2.69
CA ILE A 513 27.35 19.20 -3.44
C ILE A 513 28.54 18.46 -2.79
N ASP A 514 28.48 17.12 -2.78
CA ASP A 514 29.47 16.28 -2.12
C ASP A 514 29.59 16.53 -0.62
N THR A 515 28.45 16.79 0.03
CA THR A 515 28.36 16.85 1.50
C THR A 515 27.28 15.90 2.02
N PHE A 516 27.42 15.46 3.27
CA PHE A 516 26.42 14.63 3.93
C PHE A 516 25.05 15.31 4.03
N VAL A 517 25.02 16.64 4.20
CA VAL A 517 23.77 17.41 4.30
C VAL A 517 22.98 17.36 2.99
N ALA A 518 23.66 17.38 1.83
CA ALA A 518 22.98 17.29 0.54
C ALA A 518 22.32 15.92 0.30
N LEU A 519 22.75 14.87 0.99
CA LEU A 519 22.09 13.55 0.92
C LEU A 519 20.71 13.55 1.57
N VAL A 520 20.42 14.50 2.47
CA VAL A 520 19.09 14.63 3.06
C VAL A 520 18.11 15.06 1.97
N PRO A 521 17.01 14.34 1.74
CA PRO A 521 16.04 14.70 0.72
C PRO A 521 15.55 16.15 0.87
N PRO A 522 15.46 16.93 -0.22
CA PRO A 522 15.20 18.37 -0.16
C PRO A 522 13.74 18.70 0.19
N VAL A 523 12.86 17.70 0.26
CA VAL A 523 11.42 17.86 0.51
C VAL A 523 11.16 17.98 2.01
N LEU A 524 10.80 19.18 2.46
CA LEU A 524 10.57 19.49 3.88
C LEU A 524 9.18 19.11 4.38
N VAL A 525 8.24 18.81 3.48
CA VAL A 525 6.86 18.46 3.84
C VAL A 525 6.36 17.33 2.95
N SER A 526 6.02 16.20 3.56
CA SER A 526 5.39 15.11 2.82
C SER A 526 3.90 15.40 2.63
N VAL A 527 3.52 15.87 1.43
CA VAL A 527 2.12 16.16 1.09
C VAL A 527 1.21 14.93 1.23
N PRO A 528 1.59 13.71 0.77
CA PRO A 528 0.78 12.52 1.01
C PRO A 528 0.51 12.27 2.50
N CYS A 529 1.53 12.42 3.36
CA CYS A 529 1.38 12.26 4.80
C CYS A 529 0.49 13.35 5.40
N LEU A 530 0.62 14.61 4.94
CA LEU A 530 -0.25 15.71 5.35
C LEU A 530 -1.72 15.37 5.09
N PHE A 531 -2.05 14.86 3.91
CA PHE A 531 -3.41 14.44 3.57
C PHE A 531 -3.91 13.30 4.47
N LEU A 532 -3.15 12.20 4.59
CA LEU A 532 -3.56 11.04 5.37
C LEU A 532 -3.75 11.38 6.86
N LEU A 533 -2.80 12.12 7.45
CA LEU A 533 -2.86 12.56 8.84
C LEU A 533 -3.98 13.57 9.06
N THR A 534 -4.22 14.49 8.12
CA THR A 534 -5.33 15.47 8.25
C THR A 534 -6.68 14.77 8.31
N LEU A 535 -6.90 13.78 7.44
CA LEU A 535 -8.14 13.00 7.40
C LEU A 535 -8.33 12.15 8.66
N LEU A 536 -7.24 11.60 9.21
CA LEU A 536 -7.25 10.85 10.47
C LEU A 536 -7.53 11.77 11.67
N CYS A 537 -6.78 12.86 11.81
CA CYS A 537 -6.93 13.84 12.89
C CYS A 537 -8.33 14.45 12.91
N ARG A 538 -8.91 14.72 11.73
CA ARG A 538 -10.31 15.13 11.60
C ARG A 538 -11.26 14.07 12.19
N GLY A 539 -11.09 12.81 11.79
CA GLY A 539 -11.95 11.73 12.26
C GLY A 539 -11.87 11.53 13.78
N LEU A 540 -10.69 11.73 14.37
CA LEU A 540 -10.48 11.67 15.81
C LEU A 540 -11.08 12.88 16.53
N ALA A 541 -10.88 14.10 16.01
CA ALA A 541 -11.38 15.33 16.62
C ALA A 541 -12.91 15.42 16.65
N GLU A 542 -13.58 14.89 15.62
CA GLU A 542 -15.05 14.81 15.61
C GLU A 542 -15.60 13.84 16.67
N ARG A 543 -14.79 12.89 17.16
CA ARG A 543 -15.17 11.90 18.19
C ARG A 543 -14.81 12.33 19.61
N SER A 544 -13.70 13.03 19.78
CA SER A 544 -13.18 13.35 21.11
C SER A 544 -13.89 14.50 21.83
N GLY A 545 -14.89 15.12 21.20
CA GLY A 545 -15.78 16.11 21.84
C GLY A 545 -15.09 17.36 22.40
N GLY A 546 -13.81 17.58 22.14
CA GLY A 546 -13.02 18.70 22.65
C GLY A 546 -11.69 18.32 23.30
N ASP A 547 -11.42 17.05 23.62
CA ASP A 547 -10.10 16.64 24.11
C ASP A 547 -9.11 16.53 22.94
N PHE A 548 -8.26 17.55 22.82
CA PHE A 548 -7.22 17.64 21.78
C PHE A 548 -6.03 16.71 22.06
N ALA A 549 -5.53 16.70 23.30
CA ALA A 549 -4.29 15.99 23.63
C ALA A 549 -4.53 14.48 23.78
N GLY A 550 -5.52 14.08 24.58
CA GLY A 550 -5.85 12.67 24.80
C GLY A 550 -6.64 12.08 23.64
N GLY A 551 -7.54 12.86 23.04
CA GLY A 551 -8.45 12.40 22.00
C GLY A 551 -7.92 12.44 20.58
N VAL A 552 -6.91 13.27 20.26
CA VAL A 552 -6.38 13.39 18.90
C VAL A 552 -4.89 13.12 18.82
N VAL A 553 -4.06 13.82 19.60
CA VAL A 553 -2.59 13.72 19.50
C VAL A 553 -2.11 12.31 19.86
N ARG A 554 -2.44 11.82 21.05
CA ARG A 554 -2.02 10.47 21.51
C ARG A 554 -2.45 9.34 20.55
N PRO A 555 -3.70 9.27 20.06
CA PRO A 555 -4.11 8.22 19.14
C PRO A 555 -3.57 8.36 17.71
N SER A 556 -3.08 9.53 17.29
CA SER A 556 -2.51 9.73 15.94
C SER A 556 -1.00 9.52 15.86
N LEU A 557 -0.26 9.59 16.99
CA LEU A 557 1.18 9.34 17.04
C LEU A 557 1.63 8.00 16.42
N PRO A 558 0.95 6.84 16.65
CA PRO A 558 1.33 5.59 16.02
C PRO A 558 1.29 5.66 14.49
N MET A 559 0.27 6.33 13.92
CA MET A 559 0.18 6.52 12.47
C MET A 559 1.33 7.38 11.95
N ALA A 560 1.67 8.47 12.67
CA ALA A 560 2.82 9.30 12.30
C ALA A 560 4.13 8.50 12.30
N GLY A 561 4.36 7.65 13.30
CA GLY A 561 5.52 6.75 13.35
C GLY A 561 5.57 5.75 12.20
N ILE A 562 4.43 5.16 11.82
CA ILE A 562 4.31 4.28 10.66
C ILE A 562 4.67 5.03 9.36
N LEU A 563 4.17 6.26 9.21
CA LEU A 563 4.46 7.08 8.04
C LEU A 563 5.94 7.49 7.98
N VAL A 564 6.59 7.79 9.12
CA VAL A 564 8.04 8.01 9.19
C VAL A 564 8.79 6.79 8.68
N LEU A 565 8.41 5.58 9.12
CA LEU A 565 9.03 4.34 8.63
C LEU A 565 8.86 4.18 7.12
N VAL A 566 7.65 4.37 6.61
CA VAL A 566 7.36 4.25 5.17
C VAL A 566 8.18 5.27 4.36
N VAL A 567 8.21 6.54 4.78
CA VAL A 567 8.98 7.58 4.09
C VAL A 567 10.48 7.32 4.20
N THR A 568 10.97 6.78 5.31
CA THR A 568 12.38 6.36 5.46
C THR A 568 12.75 5.31 4.42
N LEU A 569 11.92 4.28 4.26
CA LEU A 569 12.15 3.24 3.25
C LEU A 569 12.14 3.82 1.83
N LEU A 570 11.18 4.70 1.52
CA LEU A 570 11.13 5.36 0.20
C LEU A 570 12.38 6.20 -0.07
N ASN A 571 12.81 7.01 0.90
CA ASN A 571 13.99 7.86 0.78
C ASN A 571 15.29 7.04 0.64
N GLY A 572 15.44 5.96 1.42
CA GLY A 572 16.63 5.10 1.36
C GLY A 572 16.77 4.32 0.05
N GLN A 573 15.69 4.20 -0.72
CA GLN A 573 15.67 3.54 -2.02
C GLN A 573 15.70 4.52 -3.21
N ASP A 574 15.75 5.83 -2.96
CA ASP A 574 15.83 6.81 -4.04
C ASP A 574 17.22 6.76 -4.72
N LEU A 575 17.20 6.66 -6.04
CA LEU A 575 18.41 6.71 -6.86
C LEU A 575 18.65 8.12 -7.37
N LEU A 576 17.60 8.86 -7.71
CA LEU A 576 17.75 10.07 -8.52
C LEU A 576 18.45 11.18 -7.73
N TRP A 577 17.97 11.52 -6.54
CA TRP A 577 18.54 12.64 -5.79
C TRP A 577 20.01 12.41 -5.40
N PRO A 578 20.38 11.27 -4.77
CA PRO A 578 21.78 11.04 -4.39
C PRO A 578 22.72 11.00 -5.61
N LEU A 579 22.24 10.51 -6.76
CA LEU A 579 23.00 10.51 -8.01
C LEU A 579 23.34 11.92 -8.52
N LEU A 580 22.53 12.93 -8.16
CA LEU A 580 22.77 14.32 -8.56
C LEU A 580 23.73 15.06 -7.63
N VAL A 581 23.76 14.70 -6.35
CA VAL A 581 24.46 15.48 -5.31
C VAL A 581 25.71 14.81 -4.74
N ALA A 582 25.90 13.51 -4.96
CA ALA A 582 27.06 12.76 -4.46
C ALA A 582 27.85 12.11 -5.61
N HIS A 583 28.99 12.73 -5.92
CA HIS A 583 30.00 12.31 -6.89
C HIS A 583 31.27 11.78 -6.21
N ASP A 584 31.55 12.20 -4.97
CA ASP A 584 32.65 11.65 -4.17
C ASP A 584 32.38 10.16 -3.84
N PRO A 585 33.29 9.22 -4.16
CA PRO A 585 33.19 7.81 -3.79
C PRO A 585 32.88 7.57 -2.30
N GLY A 586 33.39 8.42 -1.41
CA GLY A 586 33.18 8.30 0.05
C GLY A 586 31.76 8.65 0.52
N LEU A 587 30.98 9.36 -0.30
CA LEU A 587 29.62 9.83 0.03
C LEU A 587 28.52 9.13 -0.76
N THR A 588 28.86 8.06 -1.48
CA THR A 588 27.86 7.31 -2.27
C THR A 588 26.86 6.56 -1.38
N THR A 589 25.59 6.57 -1.82
CA THR A 589 24.53 5.75 -1.23
C THR A 589 24.45 4.40 -1.92
N ALA A 590 23.83 3.40 -1.29
CA ALA A 590 23.76 2.05 -1.85
C ALA A 590 23.11 2.00 -3.25
N PRO A 591 21.98 2.68 -3.53
CA PRO A 591 21.44 2.81 -4.89
C PRO A 591 22.47 3.35 -5.90
N VAL A 592 23.23 4.39 -5.53
CA VAL A 592 24.23 5.03 -6.39
C VAL A 592 25.42 4.12 -6.61
N THR A 593 25.95 3.48 -5.57
CA THR A 593 27.05 2.52 -5.70
C THR A 593 26.67 1.38 -6.64
N GLN A 594 25.45 0.83 -6.53
CA GLN A 594 24.96 -0.20 -7.45
C GLN A 594 24.88 0.31 -8.90
N PHE A 595 24.37 1.53 -9.09
CA PHE A 595 24.28 2.17 -10.41
C PHE A 595 25.66 2.40 -11.05
N LEU A 596 26.63 2.90 -10.28
CA LEU A 596 27.99 3.18 -10.75
C LEU A 596 28.75 1.88 -11.06
N GLN A 597 28.63 0.85 -10.22
CA GLN A 597 29.26 -0.46 -10.43
C GLN A 597 28.76 -1.12 -11.72
N LEU A 598 27.46 -1.06 -12.03
CA LEU A 598 26.92 -1.57 -13.29
C LEU A 598 27.50 -0.89 -14.53
N ARG A 599 27.93 0.37 -14.40
CA ARG A 599 28.53 1.14 -15.50
C ARG A 599 30.04 0.94 -15.63
N GLN A 600 30.70 0.42 -14.59
CA GLN A 600 32.11 0.06 -14.62
C GLN A 600 32.26 -1.35 -15.20
N TYR A 601 33.02 -1.50 -16.29
CA TYR A 601 33.33 -2.81 -16.87
C TYR A 601 34.13 -3.65 -15.87
N GLY A 602 33.48 -4.61 -15.19
CA GLY A 602 34.15 -5.62 -14.36
C GLY A 602 33.56 -5.84 -12.95
N GLY A 603 32.69 -4.95 -12.45
CA GLY A 603 32.08 -5.07 -11.12
C GLY A 603 30.59 -5.40 -11.16
N TRP A 604 30.19 -6.57 -10.69
CA TRP A 604 28.76 -6.88 -10.53
C TRP A 604 28.30 -6.47 -9.13
N PRO A 605 27.29 -5.58 -9.00
CA PRO A 605 26.89 -5.07 -7.70
C PRO A 605 26.15 -6.11 -6.87
N SER A 606 26.37 -6.16 -5.56
CA SER A 606 25.59 -7.03 -4.68
C SER A 606 24.18 -6.45 -4.46
N ALA A 607 23.14 -7.25 -4.72
CA ALA A 607 21.75 -6.86 -4.50
C ALA A 607 21.46 -6.54 -3.01
N GLY A 608 22.14 -7.21 -2.08
CA GLY A 608 22.01 -6.97 -0.64
C GLY A 608 22.52 -5.60 -0.14
N LEU A 609 23.21 -4.82 -0.98
CA LEU A 609 23.75 -3.51 -0.60
C LEU A 609 22.64 -2.48 -0.32
N SER A 610 21.55 -2.50 -1.10
CA SER A 610 20.45 -1.52 -0.95
C SER A 610 19.41 -1.92 0.11
N THR A 611 19.41 -3.18 0.56
CA THR A 611 18.48 -3.68 1.60
C THR A 611 19.22 -4.58 2.59
N PRO A 612 20.00 -4.00 3.52
CA PRO A 612 20.69 -4.79 4.53
C PRO A 612 19.68 -5.53 5.41
N LEU A 613 19.92 -6.82 5.66
CA LEU A 613 19.03 -7.71 6.43
C LEU A 613 18.57 -7.10 7.77
N PRO A 614 19.43 -6.43 8.58
CA PRO A 614 18.99 -5.82 9.82
C PRO A 614 17.91 -4.75 9.65
N VAL A 615 18.03 -3.90 8.62
CA VAL A 615 17.04 -2.84 8.36
C VAL A 615 15.73 -3.45 7.89
N VAL A 616 15.80 -4.47 7.04
CA VAL A 616 14.61 -5.21 6.59
C VAL A 616 13.92 -5.88 7.79
N LEU A 617 14.66 -6.57 8.66
CA LEU A 617 14.10 -7.21 9.85
C LEU A 617 13.41 -6.21 10.78
N VAL A 618 14.07 -5.08 11.08
CA VAL A 618 13.48 -4.02 11.92
C VAL A 618 12.23 -3.44 11.27
N ALA A 619 12.28 -3.14 9.97
CA ALA A 619 11.14 -2.60 9.23
C ALA A 619 9.98 -3.60 9.16
N LEU A 620 10.25 -4.91 9.06
CA LEU A 620 9.23 -5.96 9.07
C LEU A 620 8.60 -6.14 10.44
N LEU A 621 9.40 -6.12 11.51
CA LEU A 621 8.89 -6.15 12.87
C LEU A 621 8.00 -4.93 13.15
N ALA A 622 8.44 -3.75 12.72
CA ALA A 622 7.67 -2.52 12.87
C ALA A 622 6.38 -2.52 12.02
N ALA A 623 6.43 -2.98 10.76
CA ALA A 623 5.26 -3.10 9.89
C ALA A 623 4.27 -4.15 10.41
N GLY A 624 4.77 -5.30 10.88
CA GLY A 624 3.96 -6.34 11.50
C GLY A 624 3.27 -5.85 12.78
N ALA A 625 4.03 -5.18 13.67
CA ALA A 625 3.48 -4.56 14.86
C ALA A 625 2.44 -3.49 14.52
N ALA A 626 2.72 -2.63 13.54
CA ALA A 626 1.78 -1.61 13.05
C ALA A 626 0.47 -2.21 12.54
N GLN A 627 0.55 -3.30 11.76
CA GLN A 627 -0.63 -4.02 11.27
C GLN A 627 -1.44 -4.63 12.42
N VAL A 628 -0.76 -5.37 13.30
CA VAL A 628 -1.40 -6.11 14.41
C VAL A 628 -1.97 -5.18 15.47
N LEU A 629 -1.34 -4.04 15.74
CA LEU A 629 -1.75 -3.15 16.83
C LEU A 629 -2.69 -2.03 16.37
N TYR A 630 -2.51 -1.50 15.15
CA TYR A 630 -3.16 -0.24 14.74
C TYR A 630 -3.88 -0.32 13.40
N LEU A 631 -3.20 -0.67 12.31
CA LEU A 631 -3.76 -0.54 10.95
C LEU A 631 -4.95 -1.47 10.71
N HIS A 632 -4.99 -2.65 11.36
CA HIS A 632 -6.15 -3.54 11.27
C HIS A 632 -7.44 -2.94 11.83
N ARG A 633 -7.40 -1.80 12.54
CA ARG A 633 -8.57 -1.11 13.10
C ARG A 633 -9.05 0.05 12.24
N LEU A 634 -8.33 0.42 11.18
CA LEU A 634 -8.71 1.54 10.32
C LEU A 634 -10.00 1.25 9.53
N ALA A 635 -10.86 2.26 9.44
CA ALA A 635 -12.04 2.28 8.61
C ALA A 635 -12.13 3.62 7.87
N LEU A 636 -12.61 3.59 6.63
CA LEU A 636 -12.76 4.77 5.78
C LEU A 636 -14.23 4.92 5.35
N ARG A 637 -14.78 6.11 5.51
CA ARG A 637 -16.15 6.43 5.07
C ARG A 637 -16.13 7.66 4.15
N ALA A 638 -16.71 7.52 2.96
CA ALA A 638 -17.04 8.64 2.07
C ALA A 638 -18.53 9.00 2.21
N GLY A 639 -18.87 10.26 2.52
CA GLY A 639 -20.27 10.69 2.63
C GLY A 639 -20.49 12.06 3.27
N ALA A 640 -21.59 12.72 2.89
CA ALA A 640 -21.99 14.00 3.46
C ALA A 640 -22.40 13.87 4.95
N PRO A 641 -22.10 14.86 5.80
CA PRO A 641 -22.58 14.88 7.19
C PRO A 641 -24.12 14.92 7.20
N GLY A 642 -24.75 13.78 7.49
CA GLY A 642 -26.22 13.70 7.65
C GLY A 642 -26.85 12.35 7.31
N SER A 643 -26.25 11.52 6.46
CA SER A 643 -26.83 10.22 6.12
C SER A 643 -26.35 9.12 7.09
N GLY A 644 -26.94 9.06 8.29
CA GLY A 644 -26.89 7.85 9.12
C GLY A 644 -26.53 8.00 10.60
N SER A 645 -26.87 9.12 11.26
CA SER A 645 -26.97 9.18 12.72
C SER A 645 -28.42 9.44 13.13
N ARG A 646 -29.30 8.45 12.98
CA ARG A 646 -30.43 8.34 13.90
C ARG A 646 -29.91 7.53 15.09
N ASN A 647 -29.44 8.21 16.13
CA ASN A 647 -29.47 7.62 17.45
C ASN A 647 -30.92 7.17 17.71
N PRO A 648 -31.18 5.95 18.20
CA PRO A 648 -32.46 5.69 18.84
C PRO A 648 -32.52 6.66 20.02
N ALA A 649 -33.52 7.55 20.02
CA ALA A 649 -33.83 8.33 21.19
C ALA A 649 -34.06 7.36 22.37
N PRO A 650 -33.60 7.67 23.59
CA PRO A 650 -34.07 6.93 24.75
C PRO A 650 -35.59 7.11 24.79
N ALA A 651 -36.32 6.00 24.73
CA ALA A 651 -37.75 6.02 24.98
C ALA A 651 -37.94 6.57 26.39
N ALA A 652 -38.63 7.72 26.46
CA ALA A 652 -39.13 8.31 27.69
C ALA A 652 -40.29 7.49 28.24
#